data_AF-A0A8C0PB96-F1
#
_entry.id   AF-A0A8C0PB96-F1
#
_cell.length_a   1.000
_cell.length_b   1.000
_cell.length_c   1.000
_cell.angle_alpha   90.00
_cell.angle_beta   90.00
_cell.angle_gamma   90.00
#
_symmetry.space_group_name_H-M   'P 1'
#
loop_
_entity.id
_entity.type
_entity.pdbx_description
1 polymer ?
#
loop_
_entity_poly.entity_id
_entity_poly.type
_entity_poly.pdbx_seq_one_letter_code
_entity_poly.pdbx_strand_id
1 'polypeptide(L)'
;MSVAGLKAELELLASVFHKDHERLRVVSWKLDELHCQFLPPPPAPPGSPRPPPPLSLHCNITESYPSSSPIWFVDSDDPNLTSVLERLEDTKNNNSLRQQLKWLICELCRLYNLPKHLDVEMLDQPIPTGQNGTTEEVTSEEEEDEEMAEDIEDLDHYEMKEEEPISGKKSEDEGIEKENLAILEKIRKTQRQDHLNGAVSGSVQASDRLMKELRDIYRSQSYKAGIYSVELINDSLYDWHVKLQKVDPDSPLHSDLQILKEKEGIEYILLNFSFKDNFPFDPPFVRVVLPVLSGGYVLGGGALCMELLTKQGWSSAYSIESVIMQINATLVKGKARVQFGANKNVHILPQTVLYMADSETFISLEECRGHKRARKRTTMEAAFALEKLFPKQCHILGIVTPGIVVTPMGSGNNRPQEIEIGESGFALLFPQIEGIKIQPFHFIKDPKNLTLERHQLTEVGLLDNPELRVVLVFGYNCCKVGANNYLQRVVSAFSDMNVILAGGQVDNLASLTSDKQPLDIDATGVVGLSFSGHRIQSATVLLNEDVNDEKTVEAAMQRLKAANIPERNTIGFMFACVGRGFQYYRAKGNVEADAFRKFFPSVPLFGFFGNGEIGCDRIVTGNFVLKKCNEVKDDDLFHSYTTIMVLIHLGSSK
;
A
#
# COMPACT_ATOMS: atom_id res chain seq x y z
N MET A 1 -8.45 15.31 18.85
CA MET A 1 -8.91 15.93 20.11
C MET A 1 -8.76 14.87 21.19
N SER A 2 -8.57 15.22 22.47
CA SER A 2 -8.57 14.18 23.52
C SER A 2 -10.00 13.68 23.78
N VAL A 3 -10.15 12.47 24.31
CA VAL A 3 -11.45 11.91 24.72
C VAL A 3 -12.17 12.83 25.71
N ALA A 4 -11.42 13.44 26.64
CA ALA A 4 -11.93 14.45 27.56
C ALA A 4 -12.46 15.71 26.84
N GLY A 5 -11.80 16.14 25.75
CA GLY A 5 -12.26 17.29 24.95
C GLY A 5 -13.56 17.03 24.20
N LEU A 6 -13.72 15.83 23.62
CA LEU A 6 -14.97 15.42 22.97
C LEU A 6 -16.11 15.27 24.00
N LYS A 7 -15.82 14.68 25.16
CA LYS A 7 -16.78 14.59 26.27
C LYS A 7 -17.28 15.98 26.71
N ALA A 8 -16.37 16.94 26.91
CA ALA A 8 -16.73 18.31 27.25
C ALA A 8 -17.50 19.03 26.12
N GLU A 9 -17.21 18.74 24.86
CA GLU A 9 -17.97 19.25 23.70
C GLU A 9 -19.42 18.72 23.70
N LEU A 10 -19.63 17.44 24.02
CA LEU A 10 -20.95 16.82 24.12
C LEU A 10 -21.74 17.27 25.37
N GLU A 11 -21.06 17.45 26.50
CA GLU A 11 -21.65 18.00 27.73
C GLU A 11 -22.13 19.45 27.51
N LEU A 12 -21.36 20.26 26.78
CA LEU A 12 -21.77 21.61 26.37
C LEU A 12 -23.00 21.57 25.44
N LEU A 13 -23.03 20.65 24.45
CA LEU A 13 -24.19 20.49 23.57
C LEU A 13 -25.45 20.09 24.34
N ALA A 14 -25.33 19.17 25.30
CA ALA A 14 -26.44 18.72 26.15
C ALA A 14 -26.91 19.79 27.16
N SER A 15 -26.05 20.70 27.59
CA SER A 15 -26.42 21.81 28.50
C SER A 15 -27.16 22.93 27.76
N VAL A 16 -26.71 23.29 26.55
CA VAL A 16 -27.38 24.27 25.69
C VAL A 16 -28.72 23.70 25.21
N PHE A 17 -28.71 22.53 24.57
CA PHE A 17 -29.89 21.89 23.99
C PHE A 17 -30.48 20.82 24.92
N HIS A 18 -30.78 21.24 26.15
CA HIS A 18 -31.43 20.42 27.18
C HIS A 18 -32.80 19.88 26.73
N LYS A 19 -33.33 18.90 27.48
CA LYS A 19 -34.51 18.09 27.10
C LYS A 19 -35.80 18.88 26.84
N ASP A 20 -35.90 20.10 27.34
CA ASP A 20 -37.09 20.96 27.18
C ASP A 20 -36.93 22.07 26.13
N HIS A 21 -35.70 22.30 25.62
CA HIS A 21 -35.38 23.40 24.70
C HIS A 21 -36.29 23.42 23.46
N GLU A 22 -36.66 24.63 23.00
CA GLU A 22 -37.80 24.83 22.11
C GLU A 22 -37.56 24.56 20.61
N ARG A 23 -36.32 24.27 20.19
CA ARG A 23 -35.98 24.07 18.76
C ARG A 23 -35.23 22.78 18.49
N LEU A 24 -34.29 22.43 19.36
CA LEU A 24 -33.51 21.19 19.30
C LEU A 24 -33.34 20.63 20.71
N ARG A 25 -33.57 19.33 20.91
CA ARG A 25 -33.38 18.65 22.19
C ARG A 25 -32.37 17.53 22.03
N VAL A 26 -31.31 17.51 22.83
CA VAL A 26 -30.43 16.34 22.95
C VAL A 26 -31.16 15.28 23.77
N VAL A 27 -31.44 14.15 23.13
CA VAL A 27 -32.20 13.03 23.72
C VAL A 27 -31.25 12.09 24.48
N SER A 28 -30.14 11.73 23.84
CA SER A 28 -29.04 10.96 24.42
C SER A 28 -27.73 11.25 23.70
N TRP A 29 -26.61 11.01 24.37
CA TRP A 29 -25.27 11.09 23.77
C TRP A 29 -24.32 10.08 24.41
N LYS A 30 -23.30 9.71 23.65
CA LYS A 30 -22.12 8.91 23.99
C LYS A 30 -20.92 9.51 23.24
N LEU A 31 -19.73 8.92 23.39
CA LEU A 31 -18.54 9.36 22.63
C LEU A 31 -18.63 9.03 21.13
N ASP A 32 -19.41 8.01 20.76
CA ASP A 32 -19.61 7.48 19.41
C ASP A 32 -20.92 7.94 18.74
N GLU A 33 -21.89 8.44 19.50
CA GLU A 33 -23.23 8.79 19.01
C GLU A 33 -23.80 10.04 19.71
N LEU A 34 -24.40 10.95 18.96
CA LEU A 34 -25.23 12.05 19.45
C LEU A 34 -26.63 11.96 18.83
N HIS A 35 -27.67 11.86 19.66
CA HIS A 35 -29.07 11.79 19.24
C HIS A 35 -29.83 13.06 19.64
N CYS A 36 -30.41 13.73 18.65
CA CYS A 36 -31.14 14.98 18.81
C CYS A 36 -32.54 14.90 18.20
N GLN A 37 -33.47 15.71 18.71
CA GLN A 37 -34.79 15.93 18.10
C GLN A 37 -34.98 17.40 17.76
N PHE A 38 -35.27 17.72 16.50
CA PHE A 38 -35.65 19.06 16.07
C PHE A 38 -37.18 19.24 16.11
N LEU A 39 -37.64 20.40 16.59
CA LEU A 39 -39.06 20.71 16.77
C LEU A 39 -39.59 21.64 15.66
N PRO A 40 -40.40 21.12 14.71
CA PRO A 40 -41.13 21.95 13.75
C PRO A 40 -42.24 22.76 14.45
N PRO A 41 -42.77 23.83 13.82
CA PRO A 41 -43.73 24.75 14.46
C PRO A 41 -45.04 24.05 14.90
N PRO A 42 -45.62 24.44 16.05
CA PRO A 42 -46.95 24.02 16.45
C PRO A 42 -48.03 24.60 15.52
N PRO A 43 -49.21 23.97 15.42
CA PRO A 43 -50.23 24.35 14.46
C PRO A 43 -50.97 25.63 14.85
N ALA A 44 -51.39 26.39 13.85
CA ALA A 44 -52.31 27.53 13.97
C ALA A 44 -53.47 27.37 12.97
N PRO A 45 -54.54 28.19 13.10
CA PRO A 45 -55.75 27.97 13.92
C PRO A 45 -56.55 26.69 13.53
N PRO A 46 -57.70 26.35 14.16
CA PRO A 46 -58.39 25.09 13.91
C PRO A 46 -58.85 24.95 12.44
N GLY A 47 -58.36 23.91 11.78
CA GLY A 47 -58.61 23.62 10.35
C GLY A 47 -57.35 23.23 9.57
N SER A 48 -56.16 23.46 10.11
CA SER A 48 -54.88 23.01 9.54
C SER A 48 -54.62 21.50 9.76
N PRO A 49 -53.83 20.84 8.89
CA PRO A 49 -53.43 19.45 9.08
C PRO A 49 -52.58 19.26 10.35
N ARG A 50 -52.59 18.03 10.87
CA ARG A 50 -51.86 17.60 12.07
C ARG A 50 -50.39 18.06 12.01
N PRO A 51 -49.81 18.62 13.10
CA PRO A 51 -48.43 19.11 13.07
C PRO A 51 -47.45 17.99 12.72
N PRO A 52 -46.31 18.31 12.07
CA PRO A 52 -45.29 17.31 11.78
C PRO A 52 -44.74 16.73 13.09
N PRO A 53 -44.39 15.43 13.13
CA PRO A 53 -43.71 14.85 14.29
C PRO A 53 -42.34 15.53 14.50
N PRO A 54 -41.79 15.51 15.74
CA PRO A 54 -40.40 15.87 16.00
C PRO A 54 -39.45 15.08 15.09
N LEU A 55 -38.48 15.78 14.52
CA LEU A 55 -37.55 15.20 13.55
C LEU A 55 -36.36 14.57 14.28
N SER A 56 -36.18 13.26 14.15
CA SER A 56 -35.06 12.52 14.77
C SER A 56 -33.78 12.68 13.95
N LEU A 57 -32.75 13.23 14.58
CA LEU A 57 -31.42 13.46 14.00
C LEU A 57 -30.40 12.60 14.75
N HIS A 58 -29.72 11.71 14.05
CA HIS A 58 -28.67 10.86 14.60
C HIS A 58 -27.33 11.30 14.04
N CYS A 59 -26.30 11.37 14.88
CA CYS A 59 -24.95 11.74 14.48
C CYS A 59 -23.97 10.70 14.99
N ASN A 60 -23.26 10.04 14.08
CA ASN A 60 -22.20 9.09 14.40
C ASN A 60 -20.85 9.80 14.42
N ILE A 61 -20.14 9.68 15.54
CA ILE A 61 -18.86 10.33 15.80
C ILE A 61 -17.77 9.25 15.72
N THR A 62 -17.00 9.27 14.64
CA THR A 62 -15.90 8.33 14.39
C THR A 62 -14.73 8.55 15.36
N GLU A 63 -14.00 7.49 15.72
CA GLU A 63 -12.80 7.56 16.57
C GLU A 63 -11.72 8.52 16.03
N SER A 64 -11.64 8.71 14.72
CA SER A 64 -10.75 9.67 14.06
C SER A 64 -11.21 11.14 14.15
N TYR A 65 -12.27 11.47 14.90
CA TYR A 65 -12.70 12.85 15.14
C TYR A 65 -11.61 13.66 15.90
N PRO A 66 -11.29 14.92 15.49
CA PRO A 66 -11.92 15.75 14.46
C PRO A 66 -11.19 15.70 13.10
N SER A 67 -10.33 14.71 12.85
CA SER A 67 -9.66 14.53 11.55
C SER A 67 -10.65 14.07 10.48
N SER A 68 -11.67 13.30 10.86
CA SER A 68 -12.87 13.00 10.07
C SER A 68 -14.08 13.77 10.60
N SER A 69 -14.98 14.12 9.68
CA SER A 69 -16.28 14.72 9.95
C SER A 69 -17.24 13.72 10.62
N PRO A 70 -18.05 14.14 11.61
CA PRO A 70 -19.21 13.39 12.05
C PRO A 70 -20.22 13.17 10.91
N ILE A 71 -20.95 12.05 10.95
CA ILE A 71 -21.92 11.65 9.91
C ILE A 71 -23.33 11.81 10.45
N TRP A 72 -24.19 12.56 9.74
CA TRP A 72 -25.54 12.90 10.17
C TRP A 72 -26.60 12.14 9.37
N PHE A 73 -27.58 11.59 10.08
CA PHE A 73 -28.72 10.86 9.54
C PHE A 73 -30.03 11.47 10.05
N VAL A 74 -31.10 11.30 9.28
CA VAL A 74 -32.45 11.73 9.66
C VAL A 74 -33.43 10.60 9.40
N ASP A 75 -34.32 10.34 10.37
CA ASP A 75 -35.39 9.35 10.24
C ASP A 75 -36.62 10.02 9.60
N SER A 76 -36.55 10.27 8.28
CA SER A 76 -37.62 10.94 7.52
C SER A 76 -37.48 10.75 6.00
N ASP A 77 -38.60 10.49 5.33
CA ASP A 77 -38.72 10.38 3.86
C ASP A 77 -38.82 11.74 3.13
N ASP A 78 -38.63 12.88 3.80
CA ASP A 78 -38.72 14.20 3.15
C ASP A 78 -37.47 14.49 2.28
N PRO A 79 -37.61 14.60 0.93
CA PRO A 79 -36.47 14.85 0.05
C PRO A 79 -35.78 16.20 0.30
N ASN A 80 -36.45 17.17 0.92
CA ASN A 80 -35.83 18.44 1.29
C ASN A 80 -34.82 18.25 2.44
N LEU A 81 -35.07 17.29 3.35
CA LEU A 81 -34.13 16.97 4.43
C LEU A 81 -32.93 16.19 3.90
N THR A 82 -33.13 15.28 2.95
CA THR A 82 -32.02 14.61 2.25
C THR A 82 -31.07 15.62 1.62
N SER A 83 -31.60 16.64 0.91
CA SER A 83 -30.78 17.71 0.32
C SER A 83 -30.08 18.61 1.34
N VAL A 84 -30.62 18.76 2.55
CA VAL A 84 -29.93 19.46 3.66
C VAL A 84 -28.73 18.64 4.17
N LEU A 85 -28.84 17.31 4.25
CA LEU A 85 -27.73 16.44 4.66
C LEU A 85 -26.65 16.33 3.57
N GLU A 86 -27.01 16.17 2.30
CA GLU A 86 -26.05 16.20 1.17
C GLU A 86 -25.21 17.49 1.18
N ARG A 87 -25.87 18.63 1.40
CA ARG A 87 -25.20 19.94 1.52
C ARG A 87 -24.32 20.09 2.76
N LEU A 88 -24.52 19.29 3.81
CA LEU A 88 -23.66 19.24 4.99
C LEU A 88 -22.37 18.46 4.66
N GLU A 89 -22.48 17.31 3.99
CA GLU A 89 -21.33 16.50 3.56
C GLU A 89 -20.41 17.26 2.59
N ASP A 90 -20.97 18.09 1.70
CA ASP A 90 -20.20 18.91 0.76
C ASP A 90 -19.40 20.06 1.43
N THR A 91 -19.56 20.31 2.75
CA THR A 91 -18.79 21.34 3.47
C THR A 91 -17.37 20.88 3.84
N LYS A 92 -16.52 20.70 2.81
CA LYS A 92 -15.16 20.11 2.81
C LYS A 92 -14.11 20.65 3.81
N ASN A 93 -14.44 21.65 4.63
CA ASN A 93 -13.55 22.27 5.62
C ASN A 93 -14.13 22.33 7.05
N ASN A 94 -15.27 21.68 7.34
CA ASN A 94 -15.94 21.80 8.65
C ASN A 94 -16.13 20.43 9.36
N ASN A 95 -15.10 20.00 10.08
CA ASN A 95 -15.11 18.74 10.83
C ASN A 95 -15.59 18.90 12.28
N SER A 96 -15.97 20.09 12.76
CA SER A 96 -16.39 20.28 14.16
C SER A 96 -17.85 19.93 14.36
N LEU A 97 -18.14 19.05 15.31
CA LEU A 97 -19.49 18.63 15.68
C LEU A 97 -20.40 19.82 16.02
N ARG A 98 -19.89 20.78 16.81
CA ARG A 98 -20.63 22.00 17.17
C ARG A 98 -20.96 22.85 15.95
N GLN A 99 -20.01 23.07 15.04
CA GLN A 99 -20.23 23.91 13.86
C GLN A 99 -21.13 23.22 12.82
N GLN A 100 -21.05 21.90 12.69
CA GLN A 100 -21.99 21.12 11.86
C GLN A 100 -23.41 21.16 12.44
N LEU A 101 -23.59 20.92 13.74
CA LEU A 101 -24.89 21.00 14.38
C LEU A 101 -25.48 22.42 14.28
N LYS A 102 -24.66 23.46 14.49
CA LYS A 102 -25.05 24.87 14.30
C LYS A 102 -25.58 25.13 12.89
N TRP A 103 -24.88 24.64 11.87
CA TRP A 103 -25.28 24.76 10.47
C TRP A 103 -26.60 24.01 10.21
N LEU A 104 -26.73 22.79 10.73
CA LEU A 104 -27.90 21.94 10.58
C LEU A 104 -29.15 22.61 11.21
N ILE A 105 -29.04 23.14 12.44
CA ILE A 105 -30.12 23.92 13.07
C ILE A 105 -30.48 25.14 12.20
N CYS A 106 -29.50 25.85 11.64
CA CYS A 106 -29.74 27.01 10.79
C CYS A 106 -30.51 26.67 9.50
N GLU A 107 -30.17 25.57 8.82
CA GLU A 107 -30.86 25.12 7.61
C GLU A 107 -32.24 24.53 7.92
N LEU A 108 -32.41 23.79 9.02
CA LEU A 108 -33.72 23.31 9.45
C LEU A 108 -34.65 24.47 9.84
N CYS A 109 -34.15 25.49 10.56
CA CYS A 109 -34.92 26.71 10.82
C CYS A 109 -35.29 27.44 9.51
N ARG A 110 -34.39 27.48 8.52
CA ARG A 110 -34.69 28.07 7.20
C ARG A 110 -35.76 27.27 6.44
N LEU A 111 -35.69 25.93 6.49
CA LEU A 111 -36.62 25.03 5.82
C LEU A 111 -38.04 25.13 6.40
N TYR A 112 -38.17 25.14 7.73
CA TYR A 112 -39.45 25.26 8.44
C TYR A 112 -39.89 26.71 8.71
N ASN A 113 -39.19 27.70 8.15
CA ASN A 113 -39.45 29.14 8.31
C ASN A 113 -39.57 29.61 9.79
N LEU A 114 -38.68 29.08 10.63
CA LEU A 114 -38.57 29.39 12.06
C LEU A 114 -37.50 30.47 12.33
N PRO A 115 -37.70 31.36 13.31
CA PRO A 115 -36.64 32.24 13.78
C PRO A 115 -35.50 31.43 14.42
N LYS A 116 -34.26 31.84 14.17
CA LYS A 116 -33.08 31.28 14.85
C LYS A 116 -33.13 31.61 16.34
N HIS A 117 -32.80 30.65 17.19
CA HIS A 117 -32.72 30.82 18.64
C HIS A 117 -31.36 31.39 19.03
N LEU A 118 -31.29 32.26 20.06
CA LEU A 118 -30.01 32.85 20.50
C LEU A 118 -29.01 31.77 20.95
N ASP A 119 -29.49 30.68 21.53
CA ASP A 119 -28.68 29.57 22.02
C ASP A 119 -27.83 28.91 20.91
N VAL A 120 -28.20 29.09 19.63
CA VAL A 120 -27.41 28.63 18.47
C VAL A 120 -26.08 29.42 18.34
N GLU A 121 -26.02 30.64 18.88
CA GLU A 121 -24.80 31.46 18.93
C GLU A 121 -23.90 31.08 20.13
N MET A 122 -24.43 30.41 21.16
CA MET A 122 -23.61 29.87 22.26
C MET A 122 -22.64 28.78 21.79
N LEU A 123 -22.89 28.15 20.63
CA LEU A 123 -22.01 27.16 20.01
C LEU A 123 -20.68 27.73 19.52
N ASP A 124 -20.57 29.06 19.34
CA ASP A 124 -19.32 29.74 19.02
C ASP A 124 -18.44 30.02 20.26
N GLN A 125 -18.97 29.82 21.47
CA GLN A 125 -18.20 30.07 22.69
C GLN A 125 -17.09 29.01 22.89
N PRO A 126 -15.94 29.39 23.47
CA PRO A 126 -14.93 28.42 23.87
C PRO A 126 -15.50 27.46 24.92
N ILE A 127 -15.12 26.18 24.84
CA ILE A 127 -15.53 25.18 25.85
C ILE A 127 -15.00 25.64 27.21
N PRO A 128 -15.83 25.72 28.27
CA PRO A 128 -15.39 26.16 29.58
C PRO A 128 -14.40 25.14 30.16
N THR A 129 -13.11 25.43 30.02
CA THR A 129 -12.06 24.75 30.79
C THR A 129 -12.24 25.12 32.25
N GLY A 130 -12.47 24.13 33.12
CA GLY A 130 -12.42 24.33 34.56
C GLY A 130 -11.05 24.89 34.95
N GLN A 131 -11.01 26.18 35.29
CA GLN A 131 -9.84 26.85 35.86
C GLN A 131 -10.11 27.13 37.33
N ASN A 132 -9.14 26.80 38.17
CA ASN A 132 -8.78 27.60 39.33
C ASN A 132 -7.29 27.37 39.60
N GLY A 133 -6.54 28.45 39.84
CA GLY A 133 -5.09 28.34 40.03
C GLY A 133 -4.25 29.58 39.74
N THR A 134 -4.72 30.79 40.01
CA THR A 134 -3.84 31.97 40.17
C THR A 134 -4.22 32.76 41.40
N THR A 135 -3.24 33.00 42.29
CA THR A 135 -3.30 33.84 43.51
C THR A 135 -4.33 33.38 44.57
N GLU A 136 -4.06 33.38 45.87
CA GLU A 136 -3.03 34.11 46.64
C GLU A 136 -2.60 33.33 47.91
N GLU A 137 -1.91 33.99 48.84
CA GLU A 137 -1.20 33.41 49.99
C GLU A 137 -2.08 32.94 51.17
N VAL A 138 -1.73 31.77 51.73
CA VAL A 138 -1.57 31.48 53.18
C VAL A 138 -2.80 31.37 54.13
N THR A 139 -2.66 30.45 55.10
CA THR A 139 -3.37 30.26 56.40
C THR A 139 -4.81 29.72 56.46
N SER A 140 -4.90 28.46 56.96
CA SER A 140 -5.72 27.95 58.08
C SER A 140 -7.27 28.02 57.99
N GLU A 141 -8.06 27.17 58.65
CA GLU A 141 -7.87 26.39 59.89
C GLU A 141 -8.38 24.93 59.80
N GLU A 142 -8.10 24.14 60.85
CA GLU A 142 -8.60 22.78 61.15
C GLU A 142 -10.15 22.79 61.36
N GLU A 143 -10.94 21.71 61.40
CA GLU A 143 -10.93 20.41 62.13
C GLU A 143 -11.90 19.46 61.36
N GLU A 144 -11.57 18.20 61.03
CA GLU A 144 -11.62 16.94 61.81
C GLU A 144 -12.99 16.18 61.80
N ASP A 145 -12.88 14.84 61.83
CA ASP A 145 -13.88 13.78 62.16
C ASP A 145 -15.12 13.55 61.26
N GLU A 146 -15.67 12.34 61.04
CA GLU A 146 -15.34 10.92 61.33
C GLU A 146 -16.19 10.08 60.32
N GLU A 147 -15.95 8.81 59.91
CA GLU A 147 -14.95 7.77 60.19
C GLU A 147 -14.88 6.82 58.93
N MET A 148 -14.23 5.66 59.03
CA MET A 148 -14.29 4.44 58.20
C MET A 148 -13.50 4.38 56.88
N ALA A 149 -12.18 4.21 57.05
CA ALA A 149 -11.36 3.45 56.10
C ALA A 149 -11.64 1.94 56.21
N GLU A 150 -11.45 1.20 55.10
CA GLU A 150 -10.61 -0.01 55.05
C GLU A 150 -10.42 -0.47 53.58
N ASP A 151 -9.21 -0.94 53.28
CA ASP A 151 -8.79 -1.83 52.19
C ASP A 151 -9.02 -1.42 50.71
N ILE A 152 -8.02 -0.71 50.14
CA ILE A 152 -7.66 -0.82 48.70
C ILE A 152 -6.13 -1.05 48.56
N GLU A 153 -5.66 -2.19 49.06
CA GLU A 153 -4.41 -2.83 48.62
C GLU A 153 -4.75 -4.23 48.07
N ASP A 154 -5.20 -4.31 46.81
CA ASP A 154 -5.19 -5.54 45.98
C ASP A 154 -5.84 -5.26 44.59
N LEU A 155 -5.15 -4.51 43.72
CA LEU A 155 -5.56 -4.32 42.32
C LEU A 155 -4.44 -4.57 41.28
N ASP A 156 -3.39 -5.28 41.67
CA ASP A 156 -2.58 -6.06 40.75
C ASP A 156 -3.15 -7.49 40.68
N HIS A 157 -3.42 -7.99 39.46
CA HIS A 157 -4.09 -9.27 39.09
C HIS A 157 -5.59 -9.20 38.74
N TYR A 158 -5.93 -8.42 37.72
CA TYR A 158 -6.97 -8.87 36.78
C TYR A 158 -6.38 -9.88 35.78
N GLU A 159 -6.14 -11.11 36.26
CA GLU A 159 -6.15 -12.25 35.35
C GLU A 159 -7.53 -12.32 34.69
N MET A 160 -7.57 -12.49 33.38
CA MET A 160 -8.82 -12.80 32.71
C MET A 160 -9.30 -14.17 33.16
N LYS A 161 -10.34 -14.21 33.99
CA LYS A 161 -11.10 -15.44 34.18
C LYS A 161 -11.60 -15.91 32.81
N GLU A 162 -11.28 -17.15 32.47
CA GLU A 162 -11.98 -17.86 31.41
C GLU A 162 -13.47 -17.84 31.76
N GLU A 163 -14.31 -17.32 30.84
CA GLU A 163 -15.75 -17.51 30.97
C GLU A 163 -16.05 -19.00 30.76
N GLU A 164 -16.32 -19.73 31.85
CA GLU A 164 -16.89 -21.07 31.72
C GLU A 164 -18.18 -21.01 30.89
N PRO A 165 -18.39 -21.96 29.97
CA PRO A 165 -19.48 -21.88 29.02
C PRO A 165 -20.83 -22.01 29.73
N ILE A 166 -21.61 -20.93 29.73
CA ILE A 166 -22.99 -20.91 30.24
C ILE A 166 -23.80 -22.00 29.51
N SER A 167 -24.12 -23.07 30.23
CA SER A 167 -24.83 -24.23 29.68
C SER A 167 -26.25 -23.85 29.26
N GLY A 168 -26.51 -23.72 27.95
CA GLY A 168 -27.86 -23.42 27.46
C GLY A 168 -27.99 -22.97 26.01
N LYS A 169 -26.93 -22.40 25.40
CA LYS A 169 -26.88 -22.19 23.94
C LYS A 169 -26.23 -23.40 23.28
N LYS A 170 -26.81 -23.89 22.17
CA LYS A 170 -26.07 -24.75 21.22
C LYS A 170 -24.75 -24.05 20.90
N SER A 171 -23.63 -24.77 20.96
CA SER A 171 -22.35 -24.09 20.75
C SER A 171 -22.33 -23.56 19.32
N GLU A 172 -21.95 -22.29 19.15
CA GLU A 172 -21.95 -21.65 17.84
C GLU A 172 -20.99 -22.33 16.84
N ASP A 173 -20.22 -23.31 17.30
CA ASP A 173 -19.15 -24.02 16.61
C ASP A 173 -19.49 -25.50 16.32
N GLU A 174 -20.73 -25.94 16.60
CA GLU A 174 -21.26 -27.24 16.17
C GLU A 174 -21.05 -27.49 14.66
N GLY A 175 -20.54 -28.68 14.32
CA GLY A 175 -20.40 -29.16 12.95
C GLY A 175 -19.17 -28.65 12.18
N ILE A 176 -18.17 -28.04 12.83
CA ILE A 176 -16.86 -27.73 12.23
C ILE A 176 -15.82 -28.79 12.65
N GLU A 177 -14.91 -29.15 11.75
CA GLU A 177 -13.82 -30.09 12.01
C GLU A 177 -12.72 -29.49 12.90
N LYS A 178 -12.02 -30.33 13.67
CA LYS A 178 -11.05 -29.88 14.69
C LYS A 178 -9.93 -28.99 14.13
N GLU A 179 -9.45 -29.28 12.92
CA GLU A 179 -8.39 -28.50 12.26
C GLU A 179 -8.89 -27.09 11.90
N ASN A 180 -10.10 -27.00 11.36
CA ASN A 180 -10.76 -25.75 11.00
C ASN A 180 -11.14 -24.91 12.24
N LEU A 181 -11.49 -25.56 13.37
CA LEU A 181 -11.65 -24.89 14.67
C LEU A 181 -10.34 -24.27 15.17
N ALA A 182 -9.23 -25.01 15.09
CA ALA A 182 -7.92 -24.50 15.51
C ALA A 182 -7.48 -23.28 14.68
N ILE A 183 -7.82 -23.23 13.39
CA ILE A 183 -7.62 -22.04 12.54
C ILE A 183 -8.44 -20.85 13.06
N LEU A 184 -9.74 -21.03 13.33
CA LEU A 184 -10.60 -19.97 13.88
C LEU A 184 -10.11 -19.44 15.23
N GLU A 185 -9.66 -20.33 16.14
CA GLU A 185 -9.07 -19.93 17.42
C GLU A 185 -7.75 -19.18 17.25
N LYS A 186 -6.88 -19.62 16.33
CA LYS A 186 -5.63 -18.92 16.02
C LYS A 186 -5.91 -17.49 15.54
N ILE A 187 -6.87 -17.30 14.64
CA ILE A 187 -7.25 -15.97 14.13
C ILE A 187 -7.80 -15.09 15.27
N ARG A 188 -8.71 -15.61 16.12
CA ARG A 188 -9.21 -14.86 17.30
C ARG A 188 -8.07 -14.40 18.21
N LYS A 189 -7.08 -15.26 18.47
CA LYS A 189 -5.89 -14.94 19.29
C LYS A 189 -5.00 -13.89 18.61
N THR A 190 -4.74 -14.01 17.31
CA THR A 190 -3.95 -13.04 16.55
C THR A 190 -4.63 -11.67 16.50
N GLN A 191 -5.91 -11.60 16.10
CA GLN A 191 -6.67 -10.34 16.11
C GLN A 191 -6.65 -9.66 17.47
N ARG A 192 -6.85 -10.43 18.56
CA ARG A 192 -6.77 -9.90 19.92
C ARG A 192 -5.41 -9.29 20.24
N GLN A 193 -4.32 -9.96 19.85
CA GLN A 193 -2.96 -9.46 20.04
C GLN A 193 -2.70 -8.20 19.22
N ASP A 194 -3.19 -8.13 17.99
CA ASP A 194 -3.05 -6.96 17.11
C ASP A 194 -3.81 -5.74 17.65
N HIS A 195 -4.98 -5.94 18.27
CA HIS A 195 -5.71 -4.90 18.99
C HIS A 195 -4.92 -4.38 20.20
N LEU A 196 -4.30 -5.27 20.99
CA LEU A 196 -3.44 -4.89 22.12
C LEU A 196 -2.17 -4.15 21.66
N ASN A 197 -1.66 -4.48 20.48
CA ASN A 197 -0.45 -3.90 19.91
C ASN A 197 -0.70 -2.63 19.05
N GLY A 198 -1.97 -2.22 18.85
CA GLY A 198 -2.33 -1.11 17.97
C GLY A 198 -2.07 -1.36 16.48
N ALA A 199 -1.92 -2.63 16.07
CA ALA A 199 -1.54 -3.07 14.72
C ALA A 199 -2.73 -3.62 13.90
N VAL A 200 -3.95 -3.17 14.20
CA VAL A 200 -5.20 -3.71 13.63
C VAL A 200 -5.24 -3.55 12.12
N SER A 201 -5.53 -4.64 11.40
CA SER A 201 -5.76 -4.65 9.96
C SER A 201 -7.26 -4.60 9.65
N GLY A 202 -7.67 -3.63 8.82
CA GLY A 202 -9.06 -3.42 8.41
C GLY A 202 -9.99 -2.88 9.51
N SER A 203 -11.30 -3.02 9.30
CA SER A 203 -12.33 -2.57 10.25
C SER A 203 -12.88 -3.74 11.08
N VAL A 204 -13.35 -3.45 12.30
CA VAL A 204 -14.00 -4.45 13.18
C VAL A 204 -15.21 -5.09 12.49
N GLN A 205 -16.06 -4.29 11.83
CA GLN A 205 -17.23 -4.77 11.08
C GLN A 205 -16.85 -5.73 9.94
N ALA A 206 -15.80 -5.42 9.17
CA ALA A 206 -15.31 -6.31 8.13
C ALA A 206 -14.70 -7.59 8.72
N SER A 207 -13.93 -7.47 9.80
CA SER A 207 -13.32 -8.61 10.51
C SER A 207 -14.37 -9.58 11.06
N ASP A 208 -15.39 -9.08 11.76
CA ASP A 208 -16.48 -9.89 12.30
C ASP A 208 -17.27 -10.58 11.17
N ARG A 209 -17.55 -9.85 10.09
CA ARG A 209 -18.22 -10.42 8.91
C ARG A 209 -17.37 -11.52 8.27
N LEU A 210 -16.07 -11.32 8.09
CA LEU A 210 -15.17 -12.32 7.51
C LEU A 210 -15.02 -13.56 8.40
N MET A 211 -14.93 -13.38 9.72
CA MET A 211 -14.96 -14.48 10.69
C MET A 211 -16.26 -15.28 10.62
N LYS A 212 -17.41 -14.61 10.43
CA LYS A 212 -18.69 -15.28 10.19
C LYS A 212 -18.70 -16.07 8.87
N GLU A 213 -18.29 -15.45 7.76
CA GLU A 213 -18.25 -16.11 6.44
C GLU A 213 -17.34 -17.34 6.42
N LEU A 214 -16.15 -17.26 7.04
CA LEU A 214 -15.23 -18.39 7.13
C LEU A 214 -15.81 -19.53 7.99
N ARG A 215 -16.48 -19.20 9.10
CA ARG A 215 -17.18 -20.15 9.98
C ARG A 215 -18.35 -20.84 9.26
N ASP A 216 -19.14 -20.08 8.51
CA ASP A 216 -20.26 -20.60 7.70
C ASP A 216 -19.75 -21.51 6.57
N ILE A 217 -18.66 -21.14 5.90
CA ILE A 217 -17.97 -21.99 4.92
C ILE A 217 -17.55 -23.33 5.53
N TYR A 218 -16.88 -23.34 6.68
CA TYR A 218 -16.45 -24.60 7.30
C TYR A 218 -17.61 -25.50 7.76
N ARG A 219 -18.81 -24.94 7.95
CA ARG A 219 -20.02 -25.75 8.18
C ARG A 219 -20.63 -26.29 6.89
N SER A 220 -20.40 -25.65 5.76
CA SER A 220 -21.14 -25.89 4.54
C SER A 220 -20.95 -27.30 3.99
N GLN A 221 -21.98 -27.82 3.31
CA GLN A 221 -21.89 -29.11 2.65
C GLN A 221 -20.99 -29.05 1.40
N SER A 222 -20.85 -27.89 0.77
CA SER A 222 -19.99 -27.70 -0.41
C SER A 222 -18.50 -27.79 -0.06
N TYR A 223 -18.09 -27.22 1.07
CA TYR A 223 -16.74 -27.35 1.62
C TYR A 223 -16.47 -28.79 2.07
N LYS A 224 -17.36 -29.39 2.87
CA LYS A 224 -17.24 -30.78 3.36
C LYS A 224 -17.25 -31.84 2.25
N ALA A 225 -17.93 -31.57 1.14
CA ALA A 225 -17.89 -32.42 -0.04
C ALA A 225 -16.58 -32.29 -0.84
N GLY A 226 -15.66 -31.40 -0.44
CA GLY A 226 -14.41 -31.13 -1.15
C GLY A 226 -14.66 -30.56 -2.55
N ILE A 227 -15.62 -29.64 -2.71
CA ILE A 227 -15.81 -28.90 -3.96
C ILE A 227 -14.73 -27.82 -4.10
N TYR A 228 -14.39 -27.18 -2.97
CA TYR A 228 -13.31 -26.23 -2.85
C TYR A 228 -12.64 -26.33 -1.46
N SER A 229 -11.40 -25.85 -1.35
CA SER A 229 -10.75 -25.59 -0.06
C SER A 229 -10.38 -24.12 0.08
N VAL A 230 -10.18 -23.66 1.31
CA VAL A 230 -9.83 -22.27 1.66
C VAL A 230 -8.58 -22.29 2.55
N GLU A 231 -7.60 -21.46 2.21
CA GLU A 231 -6.34 -21.26 2.92
C GLU A 231 -6.09 -19.75 3.10
N LEU A 232 -5.73 -19.29 4.30
CA LEU A 232 -5.42 -17.88 4.55
C LEU A 232 -3.97 -17.56 4.15
N ILE A 233 -3.76 -16.45 3.45
CA ILE A 233 -2.43 -16.04 3.00
C ILE A 233 -1.76 -15.27 4.13
N ASN A 234 -0.58 -15.72 4.59
CA ASN A 234 0.16 -15.11 5.70
C ASN A 234 -0.69 -14.96 6.99
N ASP A 235 -1.60 -15.91 7.27
CA ASP A 235 -2.61 -15.83 8.34
C ASP A 235 -3.57 -14.62 8.26
N SER A 236 -3.58 -13.87 7.14
CA SER A 236 -4.47 -12.72 6.92
C SER A 236 -5.92 -13.16 6.75
N LEU A 237 -6.81 -12.59 7.57
CA LEU A 237 -8.26 -12.73 7.36
C LEU A 237 -8.75 -11.98 6.11
N TYR A 238 -7.95 -11.09 5.52
CA TYR A 238 -8.33 -10.27 4.37
C TYR A 238 -7.84 -10.82 3.01
N ASP A 239 -7.01 -11.86 2.98
CA ASP A 239 -6.49 -12.44 1.72
C ASP A 239 -6.53 -13.97 1.75
N TRP A 240 -7.40 -14.57 0.91
CA TRP A 240 -7.67 -16.02 0.91
C TRP A 240 -7.27 -16.66 -0.42
N HIS A 241 -6.64 -17.81 -0.34
CA HIS A 241 -6.48 -18.77 -1.43
C HIS A 241 -7.63 -19.78 -1.43
N VAL A 242 -8.47 -19.73 -2.46
CA VAL A 242 -9.58 -20.67 -2.64
C VAL A 242 -9.25 -21.60 -3.81
N LYS A 243 -9.07 -22.89 -3.53
CA LYS A 243 -8.80 -23.91 -4.57
C LYS A 243 -10.11 -24.58 -4.96
N LEU A 244 -10.59 -24.35 -6.18
CA LEU A 244 -11.70 -25.11 -6.75
C LEU A 244 -11.19 -26.51 -7.12
N GLN A 245 -11.56 -27.52 -6.35
CA GLN A 245 -11.12 -28.91 -6.51
C GLN A 245 -12.05 -29.70 -7.46
N LYS A 246 -13.35 -29.35 -7.48
CA LYS A 246 -14.35 -30.00 -8.34
C LYS A 246 -15.10 -28.97 -9.16
N VAL A 247 -15.03 -29.13 -10.47
CA VAL A 247 -15.88 -28.47 -11.47
C VAL A 247 -16.87 -29.50 -12.04
N ASP A 248 -17.90 -29.03 -12.75
CA ASP A 248 -18.88 -29.88 -13.43
C ASP A 248 -18.21 -31.00 -14.27
N PRO A 249 -18.43 -32.30 -13.96
CA PRO A 249 -17.74 -33.41 -14.62
C PRO A 249 -18.04 -33.53 -16.12
N ASP A 250 -19.20 -33.04 -16.58
CA ASP A 250 -19.58 -33.07 -18.00
C ASP A 250 -18.95 -31.91 -18.79
N SER A 251 -18.22 -31.01 -18.12
CA SER A 251 -17.59 -29.85 -18.74
C SER A 251 -16.25 -30.17 -19.40
N PRO A 252 -15.90 -29.51 -20.52
CA PRO A 252 -14.55 -29.57 -21.09
C PRO A 252 -13.46 -29.10 -20.11
N LEU A 253 -13.80 -28.22 -19.16
CA LEU A 253 -12.90 -27.74 -18.11
C LEU A 253 -12.48 -28.88 -17.17
N HIS A 254 -13.39 -29.81 -16.84
CA HIS A 254 -13.05 -30.99 -16.04
C HIS A 254 -12.00 -31.85 -16.73
N SER A 255 -12.19 -32.13 -18.02
CA SER A 255 -11.23 -32.90 -18.83
C SER A 255 -9.87 -32.22 -18.90
N ASP A 256 -9.85 -30.88 -19.07
CA ASP A 256 -8.62 -30.10 -19.06
C ASP A 256 -7.88 -30.21 -17.71
N LEU A 257 -8.59 -30.18 -16.57
CA LEU A 257 -7.97 -30.31 -15.24
C LEU A 257 -7.36 -31.70 -15.00
N GLN A 258 -7.95 -32.78 -15.55
CA GLN A 258 -7.31 -34.11 -15.50
C GLN A 258 -6.00 -34.14 -16.32
N ILE A 259 -5.98 -33.53 -17.51
CA ILE A 259 -4.76 -33.42 -18.33
C ILE A 259 -3.69 -32.56 -17.61
N LEU A 260 -4.11 -31.52 -16.88
CA LEU A 260 -3.20 -30.69 -16.07
C LEU A 260 -2.64 -31.47 -14.88
N LYS A 261 -3.44 -32.34 -14.25
CA LYS A 261 -3.00 -33.26 -13.18
C LYS A 261 -1.90 -34.19 -13.68
N GLU A 262 -2.10 -34.81 -14.84
CA GLU A 262 -1.11 -35.71 -15.45
C GLU A 262 0.19 -35.01 -15.86
N LYS A 263 0.12 -33.75 -16.33
CA LYS A 263 1.29 -33.01 -16.83
C LYS A 263 2.06 -32.24 -15.76
N GLU A 264 1.37 -31.66 -14.79
CA GLU A 264 1.95 -30.71 -13.84
C GLU A 264 1.65 -31.02 -12.37
N GLY A 265 0.85 -32.06 -12.08
CA GLY A 265 0.41 -32.39 -10.72
C GLY A 265 -0.64 -31.43 -10.13
N ILE A 266 -1.27 -30.59 -10.97
CA ILE A 266 -2.27 -29.59 -10.54
C ILE A 266 -3.64 -30.00 -11.09
N GLU A 267 -4.59 -30.28 -10.18
CA GLU A 267 -5.96 -30.68 -10.54
C GLU A 267 -7.04 -29.65 -10.15
N TYR A 268 -6.63 -28.46 -9.71
CA TYR A 268 -7.51 -27.43 -9.17
C TYR A 268 -7.33 -26.07 -9.88
N ILE A 269 -8.33 -25.20 -9.75
CA ILE A 269 -8.22 -23.78 -10.11
C ILE A 269 -8.02 -22.98 -8.83
N LEU A 270 -6.88 -22.31 -8.70
CA LEU A 270 -6.58 -21.44 -7.56
C LEU A 270 -7.10 -20.04 -7.83
N LEU A 271 -7.98 -19.58 -6.95
CA LEU A 271 -8.49 -18.21 -6.89
C LEU A 271 -7.84 -17.48 -5.72
N ASN A 272 -7.64 -16.17 -5.88
CA ASN A 272 -7.26 -15.26 -4.82
C ASN A 272 -8.43 -14.32 -4.55
N PHE A 273 -8.97 -14.38 -3.34
CA PHE A 273 -9.95 -13.41 -2.83
C PHE A 273 -9.19 -12.40 -1.97
N SER A 274 -9.40 -11.12 -2.22
CA SER A 274 -8.84 -10.02 -1.41
C SER A 274 -9.98 -9.10 -0.96
N PHE A 275 -10.10 -8.92 0.33
CA PHE A 275 -11.15 -8.15 1.00
C PHE A 275 -10.59 -6.79 1.44
N LYS A 276 -11.45 -5.78 1.56
CA LYS A 276 -11.08 -4.43 2.00
C LYS A 276 -11.82 -4.06 3.27
N ASP A 277 -11.37 -3.00 3.93
CA ASP A 277 -11.94 -2.45 5.17
C ASP A 277 -13.45 -2.13 5.08
N ASN A 278 -13.95 -1.87 3.86
CA ASN A 278 -15.35 -1.58 3.54
C ASN A 278 -16.16 -2.82 3.13
N PHE A 279 -15.62 -4.03 3.24
CA PHE A 279 -16.39 -5.26 3.12
C PHE A 279 -17.34 -5.37 4.33
N PRO A 280 -18.64 -5.71 4.17
CA PRO A 280 -19.28 -6.30 3.00
C PRO A 280 -19.96 -5.31 2.03
N PHE A 281 -19.78 -4.00 2.17
CA PHE A 281 -20.42 -3.01 1.30
C PHE A 281 -19.81 -2.97 -0.10
N ASP A 282 -18.48 -3.05 -0.22
CA ASP A 282 -17.79 -3.30 -1.49
C ASP A 282 -17.58 -4.83 -1.73
N PRO A 283 -17.60 -5.30 -2.99
CA PRO A 283 -17.31 -6.69 -3.32
C PRO A 283 -15.86 -7.09 -3.04
N PRO A 284 -15.59 -8.39 -2.77
CA PRO A 284 -14.23 -8.91 -2.77
C PRO A 284 -13.60 -8.80 -4.16
N PHE A 285 -12.32 -8.48 -4.23
CA PHE A 285 -11.57 -8.57 -5.48
C PHE A 285 -11.13 -10.02 -5.70
N VAL A 286 -11.69 -10.66 -6.73
CA VAL A 286 -11.42 -12.07 -7.05
C VAL A 286 -10.73 -12.22 -8.40
N ARG A 287 -9.66 -13.02 -8.42
CA ARG A 287 -8.87 -13.33 -9.62
C ARG A 287 -8.38 -14.77 -9.62
N VAL A 288 -8.20 -15.33 -10.81
CA VAL A 288 -7.49 -16.59 -11.04
C VAL A 288 -5.99 -16.38 -10.84
N VAL A 289 -5.35 -17.29 -10.11
CA VAL A 289 -3.90 -17.35 -9.90
C VAL A 289 -3.28 -18.35 -10.87
N LEU A 290 -3.85 -19.55 -10.95
CA LEU A 290 -3.50 -20.63 -11.86
C LEU A 290 -4.66 -21.64 -11.99
N PRO A 291 -4.73 -22.45 -13.06
CA PRO A 291 -3.97 -22.32 -14.30
C PRO A 291 -4.39 -21.08 -15.12
N VAL A 292 -3.67 -20.79 -16.21
CA VAL A 292 -4.11 -19.76 -17.17
C VAL A 292 -5.34 -20.30 -17.91
N LEU A 293 -6.46 -19.58 -17.82
CA LEU A 293 -7.72 -19.93 -18.46
C LEU A 293 -7.99 -19.07 -19.69
N SER A 294 -8.82 -19.58 -20.60
CA SER A 294 -9.44 -18.84 -21.71
C SER A 294 -10.95 -19.03 -21.66
N GLY A 295 -11.73 -18.00 -21.97
CA GLY A 295 -13.17 -18.02 -21.74
C GLY A 295 -13.52 -17.88 -20.24
N GLY A 296 -14.69 -18.35 -19.82
CA GLY A 296 -15.09 -18.34 -18.41
C GLY A 296 -15.31 -16.96 -17.78
N TYR A 297 -15.37 -15.90 -18.60
CA TYR A 297 -15.30 -14.50 -18.16
C TYR A 297 -13.98 -14.12 -17.44
N VAL A 298 -12.91 -14.90 -17.67
CA VAL A 298 -11.56 -14.59 -17.16
C VAL A 298 -10.88 -13.59 -18.12
N LEU A 299 -10.45 -12.44 -17.58
CA LEU A 299 -9.74 -11.40 -18.32
C LEU A 299 -8.23 -11.66 -18.33
N GLY A 300 -7.51 -10.96 -19.23
CA GLY A 300 -6.06 -10.86 -19.14
C GLY A 300 -5.65 -10.25 -17.79
N GLY A 301 -4.75 -10.91 -17.07
CA GLY A 301 -4.46 -10.60 -15.65
C GLY A 301 -5.21 -11.45 -14.63
N GLY A 302 -6.08 -12.37 -15.08
CA GLY A 302 -6.79 -13.33 -14.24
C GLY A 302 -8.02 -12.79 -13.53
N ALA A 303 -8.30 -11.48 -13.64
CA ALA A 303 -9.49 -10.87 -13.06
C ALA A 303 -10.79 -11.48 -13.64
N LEU A 304 -11.81 -11.64 -12.79
CA LEU A 304 -13.10 -12.21 -13.18
C LEU A 304 -14.11 -11.12 -13.56
N CYS A 305 -14.54 -11.10 -14.82
CA CYS A 305 -15.56 -10.18 -15.33
C CYS A 305 -16.97 -10.73 -15.05
N MET A 306 -17.37 -10.77 -13.78
CA MET A 306 -18.67 -11.27 -13.35
C MET A 306 -19.50 -10.18 -12.70
N GLU A 307 -20.78 -10.10 -13.05
CA GLU A 307 -21.70 -9.03 -12.60
C GLU A 307 -21.76 -8.90 -11.07
N LEU A 308 -21.82 -10.02 -10.34
CA LEU A 308 -21.81 -10.04 -8.87
C LEU A 308 -20.54 -9.42 -8.24
N LEU A 309 -19.43 -9.31 -8.97
CA LEU A 309 -18.17 -8.70 -8.49
C LEU A 309 -18.05 -7.23 -8.89
N THR A 310 -19.09 -6.65 -9.51
CA THR A 310 -19.17 -5.23 -9.84
C THR A 310 -19.90 -4.47 -8.74
N LYS A 311 -19.69 -3.15 -8.63
CA LYS A 311 -20.40 -2.30 -7.68
C LYS A 311 -21.94 -2.29 -7.89
N GLN A 312 -22.38 -2.59 -9.10
CA GLN A 312 -23.80 -2.58 -9.49
C GLN A 312 -24.49 -3.92 -9.21
N GLY A 313 -23.79 -5.05 -9.37
CA GLY A 313 -24.34 -6.40 -9.16
C GLY A 313 -24.01 -7.02 -7.80
N TRP A 314 -23.06 -6.45 -7.04
CA TRP A 314 -22.75 -6.88 -5.68
C TRP A 314 -23.87 -6.57 -4.70
N SER A 315 -24.09 -7.46 -3.75
CA SER A 315 -24.93 -7.24 -2.58
C SER A 315 -24.19 -7.74 -1.34
N SER A 316 -24.18 -6.93 -0.29
CA SER A 316 -23.65 -7.32 1.02
C SER A 316 -24.37 -8.53 1.64
N ALA A 317 -25.54 -8.91 1.10
CA ALA A 317 -26.29 -10.11 1.51
C ALA A 317 -25.73 -11.43 0.93
N TYR A 318 -24.84 -11.39 -0.07
CA TYR A 318 -24.22 -12.62 -0.59
C TYR A 318 -23.25 -13.22 0.44
N SER A 319 -23.31 -14.55 0.63
CA SER A 319 -22.29 -15.28 1.38
C SER A 319 -21.09 -15.61 0.47
N ILE A 320 -19.90 -15.70 1.03
CA ILE A 320 -18.68 -16.02 0.27
C ILE A 320 -18.73 -17.46 -0.26
N GLU A 321 -19.40 -18.39 0.41
CA GLU A 321 -19.75 -19.70 -0.18
C GLU A 321 -20.53 -19.51 -1.50
N SER A 322 -21.59 -18.69 -1.50
CA SER A 322 -22.41 -18.48 -2.70
C SER A 322 -21.61 -17.85 -3.84
N VAL A 323 -20.70 -16.93 -3.53
CA VAL A 323 -19.76 -16.31 -4.49
C VAL A 323 -18.81 -17.35 -5.09
N ILE A 324 -18.18 -18.20 -4.25
CA ILE A 324 -17.28 -19.27 -4.70
C ILE A 324 -18.01 -20.25 -5.63
N MET A 325 -19.21 -20.69 -5.24
CA MET A 325 -20.03 -21.62 -6.03
C MET A 325 -20.53 -20.99 -7.33
N GLN A 326 -20.91 -19.71 -7.31
CA GLN A 326 -21.34 -18.98 -8.51
C GLN A 326 -20.17 -18.74 -9.47
N ILE A 327 -18.95 -18.48 -8.99
CA ILE A 327 -17.75 -18.42 -9.82
C ILE A 327 -17.48 -19.77 -10.48
N ASN A 328 -17.51 -20.88 -9.71
CA ASN A 328 -17.31 -22.23 -10.24
C ASN A 328 -18.30 -22.55 -11.38
N ALA A 329 -19.61 -22.30 -11.16
CA ALA A 329 -20.63 -22.48 -12.18
C ALA A 329 -20.46 -21.52 -13.38
N THR A 330 -20.03 -20.28 -13.17
CA THR A 330 -19.86 -19.27 -14.23
C THR A 330 -18.64 -19.55 -15.11
N LEU A 331 -17.57 -20.12 -14.56
CA LEU A 331 -16.42 -20.62 -15.34
C LEU A 331 -16.87 -21.71 -16.33
N VAL A 332 -17.66 -22.69 -15.87
CA VAL A 332 -18.23 -23.75 -16.72
C VAL A 332 -19.19 -23.16 -17.76
N LYS A 333 -20.16 -22.33 -17.35
CA LYS A 333 -21.14 -21.68 -18.24
C LYS A 333 -20.47 -20.81 -19.31
N GLY A 334 -19.41 -20.09 -18.94
CA GLY A 334 -18.58 -19.30 -19.84
C GLY A 334 -17.60 -20.12 -20.69
N LYS A 335 -17.68 -21.46 -20.64
CA LYS A 335 -16.83 -22.41 -21.38
C LYS A 335 -15.33 -22.18 -21.15
N ALA A 336 -14.93 -21.98 -19.90
CA ALA A 336 -13.52 -21.87 -19.53
C ALA A 336 -12.73 -23.09 -20.00
N ARG A 337 -11.52 -22.87 -20.54
CA ARG A 337 -10.57 -23.89 -20.98
C ARG A 337 -9.18 -23.59 -20.45
N VAL A 338 -8.39 -24.61 -20.13
CA VAL A 338 -6.99 -24.45 -19.70
C VAL A 338 -6.10 -24.16 -20.92
N GLN A 339 -5.29 -23.11 -20.85
CA GLN A 339 -4.33 -22.76 -21.89
C GLN A 339 -3.00 -23.50 -21.71
N PHE A 340 -2.95 -24.76 -22.15
CA PHE A 340 -1.71 -25.55 -22.13
C PHE A 340 -0.65 -24.91 -23.03
N GLY A 341 0.47 -24.46 -22.43
CA GLY A 341 1.57 -23.82 -23.17
C GLY A 341 1.50 -22.29 -23.22
N ALA A 342 0.48 -21.66 -22.63
CA ALA A 342 0.65 -20.28 -22.17
C ALA A 342 1.80 -20.26 -21.15
N ASN A 343 2.64 -19.22 -21.19
CA ASN A 343 3.59 -18.97 -20.10
C ASN A 343 2.82 -19.01 -18.78
N LYS A 344 3.44 -19.56 -17.72
CA LYS A 344 2.89 -19.54 -16.36
C LYS A 344 2.91 -18.11 -15.82
N ASN A 345 2.05 -17.27 -16.39
CA ASN A 345 1.71 -15.94 -15.94
C ASN A 345 0.84 -16.09 -14.69
N VAL A 346 1.45 -16.65 -13.64
CA VAL A 346 0.93 -16.54 -12.28
C VAL A 346 0.75 -15.05 -12.06
N HIS A 347 -0.48 -14.62 -11.87
CA HIS A 347 -0.79 -13.20 -11.70
C HIS A 347 -0.37 -12.79 -10.29
N ILE A 348 0.92 -12.54 -10.07
CA ILE A 348 1.45 -12.15 -8.77
C ILE A 348 1.40 -10.63 -8.66
N LEU A 349 0.88 -10.11 -7.55
CA LEU A 349 0.88 -8.68 -7.28
C LEU A 349 2.31 -8.25 -6.90
N PRO A 350 2.78 -7.07 -7.34
CA PRO A 350 4.06 -6.54 -6.89
C PRO A 350 4.01 -6.19 -5.40
N GLN A 351 5.08 -6.53 -4.69
CA GLN A 351 5.38 -6.06 -3.34
C GLN A 351 6.31 -4.83 -3.39
N THR A 352 7.15 -4.75 -4.42
CA THR A 352 8.06 -3.63 -4.67
C THR A 352 8.06 -3.28 -6.16
N VAL A 353 8.06 -1.98 -6.47
CA VAL A 353 8.15 -1.42 -7.82
C VAL A 353 9.40 -0.55 -7.90
N LEU A 354 10.23 -0.78 -8.90
CA LEU A 354 11.26 0.18 -9.32
C LEU A 354 10.85 0.69 -10.70
N TYR A 355 10.60 2.00 -10.84
CA TYR A 355 10.43 2.61 -12.15
C TYR A 355 11.48 3.67 -12.41
N MET A 356 11.92 3.74 -13.67
CA MET A 356 12.83 4.75 -14.18
C MET A 356 12.19 5.35 -15.43
N ALA A 357 12.20 6.66 -15.54
CA ALA A 357 11.68 7.35 -16.71
C ALA A 357 12.53 8.58 -17.05
N ASP A 358 12.60 8.86 -18.35
CA ASP A 358 13.34 9.97 -18.90
C ASP A 358 12.79 11.32 -18.41
N SER A 359 13.67 12.30 -18.20
CA SER A 359 13.33 13.65 -17.78
C SER A 359 12.25 14.32 -18.65
N GLU A 360 12.18 14.07 -19.95
CA GLU A 360 11.14 14.61 -20.84
C GLU A 360 9.74 14.05 -20.54
N THR A 361 9.64 12.83 -20.02
CA THR A 361 8.37 12.16 -19.64
C THR A 361 7.56 12.94 -18.60
N PHE A 362 8.23 13.80 -17.82
CA PHE A 362 7.60 14.62 -16.76
C PHE A 362 7.47 16.10 -17.12
N ILE A 363 7.67 16.49 -18.39
CA ILE A 363 7.62 17.89 -18.81
C ILE A 363 6.24 18.24 -19.39
N SER A 364 5.51 19.12 -18.69
CA SER A 364 4.32 19.75 -19.25
C SER A 364 4.68 21.00 -20.07
N LEU A 365 4.01 21.16 -21.22
CA LEU A 365 4.09 22.31 -22.11
C LEU A 365 2.87 23.24 -21.90
N GLU A 366 3.01 24.24 -21.03
CA GLU A 366 2.01 25.30 -20.90
C GLU A 366 2.20 26.38 -21.99
N GLU A 367 1.18 26.56 -22.84
CA GLU A 367 1.09 27.72 -23.73
C GLU A 367 0.56 28.96 -22.98
N CYS A 368 1.48 29.79 -22.47
CA CYS A 368 1.10 31.09 -21.93
C CYS A 368 0.50 32.00 -23.02
N ARG A 369 -0.81 32.26 -22.96
CA ARG A 369 -1.49 33.23 -23.84
C ARG A 369 -0.88 34.63 -23.69
N GLY A 370 0.01 35.00 -24.61
CA GLY A 370 0.51 36.38 -24.75
C GLY A 370 1.95 36.53 -25.23
N HIS A 371 2.83 35.55 -25.01
CA HIS A 371 4.24 35.63 -25.45
C HIS A 371 4.75 34.29 -25.97
N LYS A 372 5.43 34.30 -27.13
CA LYS A 372 5.93 33.11 -27.85
C LYS A 372 7.17 32.46 -27.18
N ARG A 373 7.03 32.00 -25.94
CA ARG A 373 7.97 31.05 -25.30
C ARG A 373 7.19 30.08 -24.44
N ALA A 374 7.07 28.83 -24.90
CA ALA A 374 6.62 27.73 -24.06
C ALA A 374 7.61 27.58 -22.88
N ARG A 375 7.08 27.52 -21.66
CA ARG A 375 7.88 27.32 -20.45
C ARG A 375 7.73 25.86 -20.04
N LYS A 376 8.73 25.02 -20.37
CA LYS A 376 8.81 23.63 -19.89
C LYS A 376 8.74 23.67 -18.34
N ARG A 377 7.76 22.98 -17.76
CA ARG A 377 7.63 22.81 -16.30
C ARG A 377 7.52 21.33 -15.97
N THR A 378 8.38 20.85 -15.08
CA THR A 378 8.31 19.48 -14.59
C THR A 378 7.06 19.31 -13.72
N THR A 379 6.21 18.32 -14.01
CA THR A 379 5.02 17.99 -13.24
C THR A 379 5.08 16.54 -12.75
N MET A 380 4.84 16.33 -11.45
CA MET A 380 4.76 15.00 -10.85
C MET A 380 3.42 14.29 -11.11
N GLU A 381 2.57 14.85 -11.98
CA GLU A 381 1.23 14.31 -12.29
C GLU A 381 1.30 12.92 -12.92
N ALA A 382 2.27 12.69 -13.81
CA ALA A 382 2.51 11.38 -14.41
C ALA A 382 2.97 10.35 -13.35
N ALA A 383 3.83 10.75 -12.41
CA ALA A 383 4.26 9.89 -11.29
C ALA A 383 3.05 9.49 -10.42
N PHE A 384 2.25 10.47 -9.99
CA PHE A 384 1.05 10.22 -9.18
C PHE A 384 -0.03 9.42 -9.93
N ALA A 385 -0.13 9.55 -11.25
CA ALA A 385 -1.00 8.73 -12.07
C ALA A 385 -0.51 7.27 -12.15
N LEU A 386 0.80 7.05 -12.28
CA LEU A 386 1.43 5.73 -12.27
C LEU A 386 1.30 5.05 -10.90
N GLU A 387 1.53 5.76 -9.81
CA GLU A 387 1.38 5.23 -8.44
C GLU A 387 0.00 4.64 -8.18
N LYS A 388 -1.06 5.30 -8.67
CA LYS A 388 -2.46 4.85 -8.55
C LYS A 388 -2.76 3.53 -9.26
N LEU A 389 -1.88 3.06 -10.14
CA LEU A 389 -2.02 1.76 -10.82
C LEU A 389 -1.55 0.59 -9.94
N PHE A 390 -0.75 0.86 -8.90
CA PHE A 390 -0.17 -0.17 -8.03
C PHE A 390 -1.01 -0.40 -6.75
N PRO A 391 -0.91 -1.60 -6.13
CA PRO A 391 -1.56 -1.86 -4.84
C PRO A 391 -1.06 -0.90 -3.75
N LYS A 392 -1.95 -0.45 -2.85
CA LYS A 392 -1.61 0.49 -1.75
C LYS A 392 -0.47 0.01 -0.84
N GLN A 393 -0.28 -1.30 -0.71
CA GLN A 393 0.77 -1.93 0.10
C GLN A 393 2.10 -2.16 -0.66
N CYS A 394 2.20 -1.70 -1.90
CA CYS A 394 3.40 -1.85 -2.71
C CYS A 394 4.40 -0.73 -2.40
N HIS A 395 5.65 -1.10 -2.17
CA HIS A 395 6.74 -0.14 -2.02
C HIS A 395 7.18 0.35 -3.40
N ILE A 396 6.98 1.62 -3.73
CA ILE A 396 7.35 2.21 -5.03
C ILE A 396 8.60 3.06 -4.84
N LEU A 397 9.58 2.87 -5.73
CA LEU A 397 10.70 3.78 -5.95
C LEU A 397 10.66 4.24 -7.41
N GLY A 398 10.50 5.53 -7.61
CA GLY A 398 10.46 6.16 -8.93
C GLY A 398 11.57 7.18 -9.10
N ILE A 399 12.45 7.00 -10.09
CA ILE A 399 13.56 7.93 -10.37
C ILE A 399 13.49 8.49 -11.78
N VAL A 400 13.97 9.73 -11.93
CA VAL A 400 14.02 10.48 -13.19
C VAL A 400 15.46 10.57 -13.66
N THR A 401 15.71 10.23 -14.93
CA THR A 401 17.07 10.12 -15.49
C THR A 401 17.21 10.84 -16.83
N PRO A 402 18.42 11.29 -17.22
CA PRO A 402 18.70 11.90 -18.53
C PRO A 402 18.47 11.02 -19.77
N GLY A 403 18.38 9.70 -19.59
CA GLY A 403 18.10 8.73 -20.64
C GLY A 403 17.87 7.34 -20.06
N ILE A 404 17.38 6.41 -20.86
CA ILE A 404 16.89 5.09 -20.41
C ILE A 404 17.56 3.94 -21.17
N VAL A 405 17.90 2.87 -20.45
CA VAL A 405 18.21 1.56 -21.04
C VAL A 405 17.05 0.63 -20.73
N VAL A 406 16.45 0.00 -21.74
CA VAL A 406 15.26 -0.83 -21.57
C VAL A 406 15.21 -2.03 -22.51
N THR A 407 14.81 -3.18 -21.99
CA THR A 407 14.36 -4.32 -22.82
C THR A 407 12.84 -4.24 -22.94
N PRO A 408 12.28 -3.97 -24.15
CA PRO A 408 10.85 -3.82 -24.33
C PRO A 408 10.07 -5.03 -23.78
N MET A 409 9.05 -4.76 -22.95
CA MET A 409 8.24 -5.79 -22.27
C MET A 409 9.03 -6.80 -21.41
N GLY A 410 10.30 -6.54 -21.09
CA GLY A 410 11.17 -7.45 -20.32
C GLY A 410 11.41 -8.83 -20.97
N SER A 411 11.07 -8.99 -22.24
CA SER A 411 11.18 -10.27 -22.94
C SER A 411 12.58 -10.49 -23.48
N GLY A 412 13.18 -11.65 -23.21
CA GLY A 412 14.46 -12.08 -23.80
C GLY A 412 14.43 -12.14 -25.34
N ASN A 413 13.24 -12.18 -25.96
CA ASN A 413 13.11 -12.11 -27.42
C ASN A 413 13.27 -10.69 -27.99
N ASN A 414 13.10 -9.65 -27.17
CA ASN A 414 13.16 -8.25 -27.60
C ASN A 414 14.57 -7.68 -27.36
N ARG A 415 15.16 -7.05 -28.38
CA ARG A 415 16.48 -6.39 -28.31
C ARG A 415 16.44 -5.25 -27.27
N PRO A 416 17.46 -5.11 -26.39
CA PRO A 416 17.55 -3.98 -25.47
C PRO A 416 17.85 -2.69 -26.23
N GLN A 417 17.39 -1.56 -25.71
CA GLN A 417 17.46 -0.25 -26.34
C GLN A 417 18.09 0.78 -25.39
N GLU A 418 19.15 1.43 -25.87
CA GLU A 418 19.73 2.66 -25.34
C GLU A 418 18.94 3.85 -25.93
N ILE A 419 18.14 4.51 -25.10
CA ILE A 419 17.33 5.68 -25.45
C ILE A 419 17.96 6.88 -24.75
N GLU A 420 18.93 7.50 -25.42
CA GLU A 420 19.70 8.65 -24.89
C GLU A 420 18.93 9.97 -24.92
N ILE A 421 17.87 10.08 -25.74
CA ILE A 421 17.03 11.27 -25.90
C ILE A 421 15.58 10.84 -26.18
N GLY A 422 14.64 11.37 -25.40
CA GLY A 422 13.20 11.33 -25.66
C GLY A 422 12.38 10.53 -24.65
N GLU A 423 11.07 10.83 -24.62
CA GLU A 423 10.07 10.22 -23.73
C GLU A 423 10.19 8.69 -23.71
N SER A 424 10.64 8.16 -22.57
CA SER A 424 10.90 6.73 -22.39
C SER A 424 10.93 6.35 -20.93
N GLY A 425 10.75 5.07 -20.63
CA GLY A 425 10.78 4.57 -19.25
C GLY A 425 10.35 3.11 -19.14
N PHE A 426 10.50 2.56 -17.94
CA PHE A 426 10.08 1.21 -17.60
C PHE A 426 9.74 1.09 -16.11
N ALA A 427 9.00 0.03 -15.77
CA ALA A 427 8.77 -0.39 -14.39
C ALA A 427 9.12 -1.87 -14.24
N LEU A 428 9.92 -2.18 -13.21
CA LEU A 428 10.20 -3.53 -12.73
C LEU A 428 9.26 -3.82 -11.55
N LEU A 429 8.47 -4.88 -11.70
CA LEU A 429 7.46 -5.29 -10.75
C LEU A 429 7.97 -6.53 -10.00
N PHE A 430 8.44 -6.34 -8.77
CA PHE A 430 8.96 -7.42 -7.94
C PHE A 430 7.83 -8.01 -7.08
N PRO A 431 7.42 -9.27 -7.30
CA PRO A 431 6.52 -9.96 -6.39
C PRO A 431 7.23 -10.30 -5.07
N GLN A 432 6.47 -10.80 -4.09
CA GLN A 432 7.08 -11.48 -2.94
C GLN A 432 7.84 -12.73 -3.45
N ILE A 433 9.15 -12.77 -3.22
CA ILE A 433 10.00 -13.91 -3.56
C ILE A 433 10.48 -14.55 -2.24
N GLU A 434 10.17 -15.82 -2.05
CA GLU A 434 10.58 -16.58 -0.87
C GLU A 434 12.10 -16.44 -0.60
N GLY A 435 12.49 -16.19 0.66
CA GLY A 435 13.90 -16.07 1.05
C GLY A 435 14.69 -14.95 0.33
N ILE A 436 14.00 -13.97 -0.26
CA ILE A 436 14.59 -12.76 -0.85
C ILE A 436 13.79 -11.54 -0.38
N LYS A 437 14.43 -10.65 0.38
CA LYS A 437 13.88 -9.37 0.81
C LYS A 437 14.38 -8.26 -0.11
N ILE A 438 13.45 -7.53 -0.72
CA ILE A 438 13.72 -6.33 -1.53
C ILE A 438 13.12 -5.15 -0.78
N GLN A 439 13.93 -4.19 -0.38
CA GLN A 439 13.49 -3.08 0.48
C GLN A 439 14.08 -1.75 -0.03
N PRO A 440 13.24 -0.71 -0.26
CA PRO A 440 13.77 0.61 -0.57
C PRO A 440 14.32 1.28 0.71
N PHE A 441 15.24 2.20 0.50
CA PHE A 441 15.76 3.08 1.56
C PHE A 441 15.91 4.50 1.04
N HIS A 442 15.90 5.47 1.95
CA HIS A 442 16.01 6.89 1.62
C HIS A 442 16.72 7.65 2.73
N PHE A 443 17.67 8.50 2.33
CA PHE A 443 18.46 9.36 3.20
C PHE A 443 18.40 10.78 2.66
N ILE A 444 17.63 11.64 3.33
CA ILE A 444 17.52 13.07 2.99
C ILE A 444 18.70 13.82 3.60
N LYS A 445 19.39 14.62 2.79
CA LYS A 445 20.44 15.54 3.24
C LYS A 445 19.79 16.74 3.94
N ASP A 446 19.65 16.66 5.26
CA ASP A 446 19.26 17.81 6.09
C ASP A 446 20.37 18.90 6.04
N PRO A 447 20.05 20.17 5.68
CA PRO A 447 21.00 21.28 5.79
C PRO A 447 21.54 21.53 7.22
N LYS A 448 20.81 21.11 8.25
CA LYS A 448 21.17 21.29 9.68
C LYS A 448 21.94 20.09 10.24
N ASN A 449 21.54 18.86 9.90
CA ASN A 449 22.23 17.64 10.28
C ASN A 449 22.96 16.98 9.09
N LEU A 450 24.24 17.33 8.93
CA LEU A 450 25.10 16.79 7.86
C LEU A 450 25.65 15.39 8.14
N THR A 451 25.37 14.83 9.32
CA THR A 451 25.89 13.53 9.78
C THR A 451 24.90 12.41 9.47
N LEU A 452 25.29 11.55 8.53
CA LEU A 452 24.67 10.24 8.35
C LEU A 452 25.12 9.36 9.53
N GLU A 453 24.20 8.99 10.40
CA GLU A 453 24.53 8.14 11.55
C GLU A 453 24.46 6.65 11.19
N ARG A 454 25.35 5.85 11.79
CA ARG A 454 25.40 4.40 11.55
C ARG A 454 24.07 3.70 11.85
N HIS A 455 23.33 4.18 12.85
CA HIS A 455 22.03 3.61 13.22
C HIS A 455 21.02 3.66 12.06
N GLN A 456 20.98 4.75 11.30
CA GLN A 456 20.06 4.94 10.17
C GLN A 456 20.28 3.89 9.07
N LEU A 457 21.56 3.56 8.80
CA LEU A 457 21.94 2.50 7.86
C LEU A 457 21.58 1.10 8.40
N THR A 458 21.68 0.88 9.71
CA THR A 458 21.32 -0.40 10.35
C THR A 458 19.80 -0.61 10.36
N GLU A 459 19.01 0.43 10.64
CA GLU A 459 17.53 0.39 10.65
C GLU A 459 16.92 -0.04 9.31
N VAL A 460 17.46 0.46 8.20
CA VAL A 460 17.03 0.04 6.84
C VAL A 460 17.68 -1.28 6.37
N GLY A 461 18.47 -1.94 7.23
CA GLY A 461 19.12 -3.23 6.94
C GLY A 461 20.28 -3.14 5.93
N LEU A 462 20.90 -1.97 5.78
CA LEU A 462 22.10 -1.78 4.95
C LEU A 462 23.40 -2.07 5.70
N LEU A 463 23.39 -2.00 7.03
CA LEU A 463 24.47 -2.49 7.90
C LEU A 463 24.00 -3.63 8.78
N ASP A 464 24.98 -4.39 9.31
CA ASP A 464 24.83 -5.50 10.25
C ASP A 464 23.85 -6.62 9.77
N ASN A 465 23.58 -6.66 8.46
CA ASN A 465 22.72 -7.60 7.76
C ASN A 465 23.57 -8.65 7.00
N PRO A 466 23.70 -9.90 7.50
CA PRO A 466 24.51 -10.94 6.86
C PRO A 466 23.88 -11.51 5.58
N GLU A 467 22.61 -11.20 5.30
CA GLU A 467 21.92 -11.61 4.08
C GLU A 467 22.05 -10.60 2.93
N LEU A 468 22.53 -9.38 3.17
CA LEU A 468 22.66 -8.34 2.15
C LEU A 468 23.62 -8.80 1.02
N ARG A 469 23.19 -8.68 -0.25
CA ARG A 469 24.00 -9.10 -1.41
C ARG A 469 24.14 -8.01 -2.47
N VAL A 470 23.08 -7.25 -2.73
CA VAL A 470 23.10 -6.14 -3.70
C VAL A 470 22.47 -4.89 -3.10
N VAL A 471 23.07 -3.74 -3.39
CA VAL A 471 22.52 -2.41 -3.11
C VAL A 471 22.53 -1.64 -4.43
N LEU A 472 21.35 -1.24 -4.90
CA LEU A 472 21.21 -0.23 -5.95
C LEU A 472 21.13 1.16 -5.28
N VAL A 473 22.04 2.08 -5.63
CA VAL A 473 22.14 3.43 -5.04
C VAL A 473 21.95 4.51 -6.11
N PHE A 474 21.09 5.47 -5.83
CA PHE A 474 20.81 6.61 -6.69
C PHE A 474 20.93 7.91 -5.89
N GLY A 475 21.87 8.78 -6.28
CA GLY A 475 21.95 10.14 -5.77
C GLY A 475 21.10 11.07 -6.64
N TYR A 476 20.15 11.79 -6.06
CA TYR A 476 19.26 12.71 -6.80
C TYR A 476 19.52 14.16 -6.41
N ASN A 477 19.29 15.12 -7.30
CA ASN A 477 19.60 16.54 -7.10
C ASN A 477 21.07 16.83 -6.73
N CYS A 478 22.02 15.98 -7.17
CA CYS A 478 23.43 16.03 -6.77
C CYS A 478 24.21 17.28 -7.22
N CYS A 479 23.63 18.13 -8.07
CA CYS A 479 24.19 19.43 -8.43
C CYS A 479 24.16 20.46 -7.28
N LYS A 480 23.38 20.23 -6.21
CA LYS A 480 23.28 21.16 -5.07
C LYS A 480 24.51 21.05 -4.15
N VAL A 481 24.91 22.16 -3.53
CA VAL A 481 26.15 22.25 -2.75
C VAL A 481 26.22 21.21 -1.63
N GLY A 482 27.32 20.47 -1.59
CA GLY A 482 27.58 19.41 -0.61
C GLY A 482 26.76 18.12 -0.81
N ALA A 483 25.94 18.02 -1.87
CA ALA A 483 25.19 16.81 -2.17
C ALA A 483 26.10 15.63 -2.52
N ASN A 484 27.07 15.85 -3.40
CA ASN A 484 28.05 14.82 -3.77
C ASN A 484 28.83 14.30 -2.54
N ASN A 485 29.22 15.19 -1.61
CA ASN A 485 29.89 14.79 -0.36
C ASN A 485 29.00 13.93 0.54
N TYR A 486 27.67 14.13 0.53
CA TYR A 486 26.72 13.32 1.29
C TYR A 486 26.51 11.94 0.61
N LEU A 487 26.39 11.92 -0.71
CA LEU A 487 26.35 10.70 -1.52
C LEU A 487 27.61 9.85 -1.31
N GLN A 488 28.79 10.49 -1.33
CA GLN A 488 30.08 9.85 -1.01
C GLN A 488 30.07 9.22 0.38
N ARG A 489 29.57 9.90 1.42
CA ARG A 489 29.46 9.33 2.77
C ARG A 489 28.58 8.08 2.84
N VAL A 490 27.42 8.09 2.16
CA VAL A 490 26.54 6.92 2.09
C VAL A 490 27.23 5.77 1.35
N VAL A 491 27.84 6.04 0.20
CA VAL A 491 28.54 5.03 -0.62
C VAL A 491 29.76 4.44 0.10
N SER A 492 30.55 5.25 0.80
CA SER A 492 31.72 4.78 1.57
C SER A 492 31.38 3.82 2.71
N ALA A 493 30.12 3.76 3.16
CA ALA A 493 29.67 2.77 4.14
C ALA A 493 29.73 1.32 3.59
N PHE A 494 29.78 1.15 2.25
CA PHE A 494 29.76 -0.15 1.58
C PHE A 494 31.12 -0.61 1.05
N SER A 495 32.16 0.23 1.08
CA SER A 495 33.48 -0.07 0.48
C SER A 495 34.06 -1.39 1.00
N ASP A 496 34.09 -1.56 2.33
CA ASP A 496 34.62 -2.73 3.03
C ASP A 496 33.64 -3.93 3.09
N MET A 497 32.41 -3.78 2.59
CA MET A 497 31.38 -4.82 2.68
C MET A 497 31.44 -5.80 1.51
N ASN A 498 31.15 -7.08 1.76
CA ASN A 498 30.99 -8.10 0.71
C ASN A 498 29.60 -8.01 0.04
N VAL A 499 29.31 -6.86 -0.56
CA VAL A 499 28.06 -6.57 -1.29
C VAL A 499 28.39 -6.02 -2.66
N ILE A 500 27.54 -6.23 -3.64
CA ILE A 500 27.58 -5.48 -4.89
C ILE A 500 26.86 -4.16 -4.70
N LEU A 501 27.56 -3.06 -5.00
CA LEU A 501 27.01 -1.71 -5.07
C LEU A 501 26.97 -1.31 -6.55
N ALA A 502 25.83 -0.79 -7.01
CA ALA A 502 25.69 -0.29 -8.37
C ALA A 502 24.67 0.85 -8.46
N GLY A 503 24.84 1.76 -9.42
CA GLY A 503 23.88 2.82 -9.71
C GLY A 503 24.58 4.08 -10.22
N GLY A 504 24.14 5.26 -9.75
CA GLY A 504 24.69 6.53 -10.24
C GLY A 504 23.96 7.78 -9.76
N GLN A 505 24.32 8.91 -10.35
CA GLN A 505 23.65 10.19 -10.15
C GLN A 505 22.50 10.36 -11.15
N VAL A 506 21.31 10.59 -10.62
CA VAL A 506 20.05 10.75 -11.36
C VAL A 506 19.54 12.18 -11.19
N ASP A 507 18.60 12.62 -12.03
CA ASP A 507 18.13 14.00 -12.00
C ASP A 507 17.29 14.24 -10.74
N ASN A 508 16.19 13.50 -10.59
CA ASN A 508 15.19 13.71 -9.53
C ASN A 508 14.63 12.40 -8.98
N LEU A 509 14.09 12.47 -7.75
CA LEU A 509 13.26 11.44 -7.15
C LEU A 509 11.79 11.77 -7.46
N ALA A 510 11.11 10.90 -8.22
CA ALA A 510 9.71 11.09 -8.63
C ALA A 510 8.69 10.45 -7.66
N SER A 511 9.07 9.36 -6.99
CA SER A 511 8.18 8.62 -6.08
C SER A 511 8.97 7.85 -5.03
N LEU A 512 8.44 7.84 -3.80
CA LEU A 512 8.88 6.98 -2.70
C LEU A 512 7.70 6.75 -1.74
N THR A 513 7.33 5.50 -1.50
CA THR A 513 6.15 5.16 -0.68
C THR A 513 6.46 4.87 0.81
N SER A 514 7.61 5.31 1.35
CA SER A 514 7.95 5.04 2.76
C SER A 514 7.25 5.96 3.76
N ASP A 515 6.95 7.21 3.39
CA ASP A 515 6.54 8.24 4.34
C ASP A 515 5.32 9.06 3.91
N LYS A 516 4.50 9.43 4.90
CA LYS A 516 3.26 10.22 4.74
C LYS A 516 3.51 11.72 4.54
N GLN A 517 4.68 12.11 4.03
CA GLN A 517 5.02 13.51 3.74
C GLN A 517 5.15 13.70 2.22
N PRO A 518 4.73 14.85 1.67
CA PRO A 518 4.98 15.16 0.26
C PRO A 518 6.49 15.18 0.00
N LEU A 519 6.93 14.52 -1.06
CA LEU A 519 8.31 14.64 -1.54
C LEU A 519 8.61 16.11 -1.86
N ASP A 520 9.52 16.69 -1.09
CA ASP A 520 10.09 17.99 -1.43
C ASP A 520 10.94 17.82 -2.70
N ILE A 521 10.46 18.39 -3.80
CA ILE A 521 11.11 18.36 -5.11
C ILE A 521 12.49 19.05 -5.04
N ASP A 522 12.66 19.99 -4.10
CA ASP A 522 13.93 20.67 -3.85
C ASP A 522 14.86 19.93 -2.87
N ALA A 523 14.41 18.82 -2.25
CA ALA A 523 15.28 18.00 -1.41
C ALA A 523 16.42 17.38 -2.21
N THR A 524 17.44 16.92 -1.49
CA THR A 524 18.60 16.25 -2.06
C THR A 524 18.96 15.10 -1.13
N GLY A 525 19.43 13.98 -1.68
CA GLY A 525 19.66 12.81 -0.87
C GLY A 525 20.13 11.61 -1.66
N VAL A 526 20.11 10.47 -0.99
CA VAL A 526 20.42 9.16 -1.56
C VAL A 526 19.21 8.27 -1.37
N VAL A 527 18.80 7.59 -2.43
CA VAL A 527 17.71 6.63 -2.42
C VAL A 527 18.19 5.33 -3.05
N GLY A 528 17.51 4.22 -2.81
CA GLY A 528 17.92 2.98 -3.44
C GLY A 528 17.09 1.77 -3.05
N LEU A 529 17.55 0.60 -3.50
CA LEU A 529 16.94 -0.70 -3.22
C LEU A 529 18.01 -1.68 -2.73
N SER A 530 17.78 -2.24 -1.54
CA SER A 530 18.58 -3.35 -1.02
C SER A 530 17.94 -4.68 -1.42
N PHE A 531 18.79 -5.64 -1.77
CA PHE A 531 18.41 -7.04 -2.05
C PHE A 531 19.18 -7.93 -1.08
N SER A 532 18.43 -8.54 -0.16
CA SER A 532 18.95 -9.45 0.86
C SER A 532 18.38 -10.85 0.68
N GLY A 533 19.20 -11.88 0.87
CA GLY A 533 18.77 -13.27 0.81
C GLY A 533 19.86 -14.21 0.35
N HIS A 534 19.94 -15.39 0.97
CA HIS A 534 20.95 -16.42 0.68
C HIS A 534 20.92 -16.95 -0.77
N ARG A 535 19.81 -16.79 -1.49
CA ARG A 535 19.64 -17.28 -2.87
C ARG A 535 20.17 -16.32 -3.95
N ILE A 536 20.44 -15.07 -3.60
CA ILE A 536 20.88 -14.05 -4.56
C ILE A 536 22.32 -14.36 -5.03
N GLN A 537 22.53 -14.33 -6.34
CA GLN A 537 23.86 -14.28 -6.95
C GLN A 537 23.95 -13.03 -7.81
N SER A 538 25.12 -12.41 -7.84
CA SER A 538 25.32 -11.17 -8.58
C SER A 538 26.76 -10.99 -9.05
N ALA A 539 26.92 -10.27 -10.15
CA ALA A 539 28.21 -9.92 -10.71
C ALA A 539 28.15 -8.52 -11.32
N THR A 540 29.23 -7.76 -11.22
CA THR A 540 29.40 -6.45 -11.82
C THR A 540 30.67 -6.38 -12.64
N VAL A 541 30.60 -5.60 -13.72
CA VAL A 541 31.76 -5.19 -14.49
C VAL A 541 31.70 -3.68 -14.75
N LEU A 542 32.82 -3.01 -14.49
CA LEU A 542 33.09 -1.63 -14.86
C LEU A 542 33.69 -1.61 -16.28
N LEU A 543 33.11 -0.77 -17.13
CA LEU A 543 33.66 -0.40 -18.43
C LEU A 543 34.21 1.02 -18.28
N ASN A 544 35.52 1.16 -18.09
CA ASN A 544 36.20 2.44 -17.92
C ASN A 544 36.32 3.23 -19.26
N GLU A 545 36.97 4.40 -19.21
CA GLU A 545 37.16 5.29 -20.38
C GLU A 545 37.97 4.66 -21.54
N ASP A 546 38.72 3.57 -21.30
CA ASP A 546 39.46 2.86 -22.34
C ASP A 546 38.55 1.96 -23.22
N VAL A 547 37.35 1.64 -22.74
CA VAL A 547 36.39 0.75 -23.42
C VAL A 547 35.59 1.53 -24.46
N ASN A 548 36.24 1.89 -25.58
CA ASN A 548 35.71 2.83 -26.59
C ASN A 548 35.33 2.21 -27.94
N ASP A 549 35.27 0.88 -28.06
CA ASP A 549 34.79 0.18 -29.26
C ASP A 549 34.02 -1.12 -28.96
N GLU A 550 33.28 -1.64 -29.95
CA GLU A 550 32.50 -2.88 -29.80
C GLU A 550 33.33 -4.06 -29.27
N LYS A 551 34.61 -4.16 -29.64
CA LYS A 551 35.47 -5.29 -29.28
C LYS A 551 35.92 -5.23 -27.81
N THR A 552 36.24 -4.03 -27.32
CA THR A 552 36.58 -3.79 -25.92
C THR A 552 35.34 -3.95 -25.02
N VAL A 553 34.17 -3.52 -25.49
CA VAL A 553 32.88 -3.76 -24.82
C VAL A 553 32.57 -5.27 -24.76
N GLU A 554 32.70 -6.00 -25.87
CA GLU A 554 32.53 -7.46 -25.90
C GLU A 554 33.50 -8.19 -24.95
N ALA A 555 34.75 -7.73 -24.85
CA ALA A 555 35.70 -8.26 -23.87
C ALA A 555 35.24 -8.03 -22.41
N ALA A 556 34.65 -6.87 -22.09
CA ALA A 556 34.05 -6.64 -20.78
C ALA A 556 32.82 -7.52 -20.52
N MET A 557 31.97 -7.74 -21.53
CA MET A 557 30.84 -8.68 -21.43
C MET A 557 31.30 -10.14 -21.26
N GLN A 558 32.42 -10.52 -21.88
CA GLN A 558 33.04 -11.82 -21.65
C GLN A 558 33.57 -11.98 -20.22
N ARG A 559 34.13 -10.92 -19.61
CA ARG A 559 34.49 -10.91 -18.16
C ARG A 559 33.26 -11.14 -17.28
N LEU A 560 32.16 -10.43 -17.55
CA LEU A 560 30.90 -10.61 -16.83
C LEU A 560 30.32 -12.02 -17.01
N LYS A 561 30.40 -12.58 -18.21
CA LYS A 561 29.94 -13.95 -18.51
C LYS A 561 30.74 -15.02 -17.75
N ALA A 562 32.02 -14.77 -17.51
CA ALA A 562 32.88 -15.67 -16.73
C ALA A 562 32.48 -15.78 -15.24
N ALA A 563 31.63 -14.89 -14.72
CA ALA A 563 31.03 -15.03 -13.39
C ALA A 563 30.01 -16.19 -13.29
N ASN A 564 29.60 -16.78 -14.42
CA ASN A 564 28.72 -17.96 -14.51
C ASN A 564 27.37 -17.80 -13.77
N ILE A 565 26.84 -16.58 -13.74
CA ILE A 565 25.49 -16.29 -13.21
C ILE A 565 24.45 -16.95 -14.15
N PRO A 566 23.45 -17.70 -13.63
CA PRO A 566 22.38 -18.26 -14.45
C PRO A 566 21.60 -17.16 -15.20
N GLU A 567 21.11 -17.40 -16.41
CA GLU A 567 20.32 -16.38 -17.12
C GLU A 567 18.83 -16.36 -16.72
N ARG A 568 18.27 -17.53 -16.38
CA ARG A 568 16.87 -17.63 -15.95
C ARG A 568 16.71 -17.01 -14.55
N ASN A 569 15.65 -16.21 -14.36
CA ASN A 569 15.38 -15.44 -13.15
C ASN A 569 16.47 -14.40 -12.82
N THR A 570 17.17 -13.90 -13.85
CA THR A 570 18.20 -12.88 -13.72
C THR A 570 17.79 -11.61 -14.46
N ILE A 571 18.14 -10.46 -13.89
CA ILE A 571 17.92 -9.14 -14.46
C ILE A 571 19.29 -8.47 -14.66
N GLY A 572 19.51 -7.91 -15.84
CA GLY A 572 20.68 -7.08 -16.12
C GLY A 572 20.38 -5.61 -15.80
N PHE A 573 21.33 -4.91 -15.18
CA PHE A 573 21.31 -3.46 -15.06
C PHE A 573 22.50 -2.81 -15.78
N MET A 574 22.25 -1.68 -16.44
CA MET A 574 23.23 -0.84 -17.12
C MET A 574 23.09 0.59 -16.61
N PHE A 575 24.11 1.10 -15.93
CA PHE A 575 24.18 2.48 -15.45
C PHE A 575 25.33 3.19 -16.17
N ALA A 576 25.01 4.00 -17.16
CA ALA A 576 25.97 4.62 -18.06
C ALA A 576 26.10 6.13 -17.84
N CYS A 577 27.27 6.70 -18.10
CA CYS A 577 27.43 8.15 -18.13
C CYS A 577 26.67 8.75 -19.33
N VAL A 578 26.09 9.94 -19.17
CA VAL A 578 25.61 10.76 -20.31
C VAL A 578 26.75 11.12 -21.29
N GLY A 579 28.02 10.98 -20.90
CA GLY A 579 29.19 11.09 -21.78
C GLY A 579 29.50 9.84 -22.62
N ARG A 580 28.69 8.77 -22.54
CA ARG A 580 28.85 7.50 -23.27
C ARG A 580 27.97 7.48 -24.53
N GLY A 581 27.47 6.30 -24.92
CA GLY A 581 26.45 6.16 -25.97
C GLY A 581 26.91 6.61 -27.36
N PHE A 582 25.97 7.16 -28.11
CA PHE A 582 26.06 7.42 -29.54
C PHE A 582 27.29 8.24 -29.94
N GLN A 583 27.59 9.32 -29.20
CA GLN A 583 28.72 10.20 -29.54
C GLN A 583 30.07 9.53 -29.21
N TYR A 584 30.15 8.89 -28.05
CA TYR A 584 31.36 8.21 -27.57
C TYR A 584 31.79 7.08 -28.51
N TYR A 585 30.86 6.25 -28.97
CA TYR A 585 31.12 5.19 -29.95
C TYR A 585 31.10 5.66 -31.42
N ARG A 586 31.40 6.94 -31.68
CA ARG A 586 31.61 7.51 -33.02
C ARG A 586 30.37 7.40 -33.93
N ALA A 587 29.24 7.90 -33.45
CA ALA A 587 27.93 7.86 -34.11
C ALA A 587 27.35 6.44 -34.28
N LYS A 588 27.64 5.56 -33.31
CA LYS A 588 26.99 4.25 -33.15
C LYS A 588 26.24 4.22 -31.81
N GLY A 589 24.92 4.11 -31.85
CA GLY A 589 24.11 3.89 -30.63
C GLY A 589 23.90 2.40 -30.37
N ASN A 590 23.42 2.07 -29.16
CA ASN A 590 23.08 0.70 -28.74
C ASN A 590 24.27 -0.27 -28.60
N VAL A 591 25.50 0.24 -28.51
CA VAL A 591 26.73 -0.56 -28.61
C VAL A 591 26.89 -1.48 -27.40
N GLU A 592 26.60 -0.98 -26.20
CA GLU A 592 26.79 -1.73 -24.95
C GLU A 592 25.64 -2.69 -24.70
N ALA A 593 24.41 -2.25 -24.99
CA ALA A 593 23.22 -3.07 -24.93
C ALA A 593 23.24 -4.22 -25.97
N ASP A 594 23.74 -3.98 -27.18
CA ASP A 594 23.94 -5.04 -28.18
C ASP A 594 25.02 -6.03 -27.75
N ALA A 595 26.16 -5.53 -27.25
CA ALA A 595 27.21 -6.39 -26.73
C ALA A 595 26.71 -7.25 -25.56
N PHE A 596 25.99 -6.66 -24.61
CA PHE A 596 25.34 -7.40 -23.53
C PHE A 596 24.43 -8.51 -24.09
N ARG A 597 23.57 -8.20 -25.06
CA ARG A 597 22.65 -9.18 -25.65
C ARG A 597 23.36 -10.32 -26.39
N LYS A 598 24.54 -10.09 -26.98
CA LYS A 598 25.36 -11.16 -27.59
C LYS A 598 25.80 -12.21 -26.56
N PHE A 599 26.10 -11.81 -25.32
CA PHE A 599 26.55 -12.71 -24.24
C PHE A 599 25.43 -13.21 -23.32
N PHE A 600 24.32 -12.49 -23.22
CA PHE A 600 23.18 -12.81 -22.35
C PHE A 600 21.86 -12.78 -23.15
N PRO A 601 21.64 -13.76 -24.05
CA PRO A 601 20.52 -13.76 -24.98
C PRO A 601 19.15 -13.75 -24.29
N SER A 602 19.02 -14.38 -23.12
CA SER A 602 17.73 -14.49 -22.42
C SER A 602 17.55 -13.53 -21.22
N VAL A 603 18.58 -12.75 -20.86
CA VAL A 603 18.51 -11.77 -19.78
C VAL A 603 17.98 -10.43 -20.30
N PRO A 604 16.92 -9.86 -19.69
CA PRO A 604 16.51 -8.50 -19.99
C PRO A 604 17.44 -7.50 -19.29
N LEU A 605 17.86 -6.47 -20.03
CA LEU A 605 18.69 -5.35 -19.58
C LEU A 605 17.81 -4.11 -19.34
N PHE A 606 18.07 -3.41 -18.24
CA PHE A 606 17.38 -2.18 -17.83
C PHE A 606 18.35 -1.18 -17.21
N GLY A 607 17.97 0.09 -17.05
CA GLY A 607 18.78 1.10 -16.36
C GLY A 607 18.72 2.46 -17.04
N PHE A 608 19.80 3.24 -16.98
CA PHE A 608 19.78 4.64 -17.39
C PHE A 608 21.11 5.18 -17.90
N PHE A 609 21.03 6.32 -18.57
CA PHE A 609 22.12 7.28 -18.74
C PHE A 609 22.01 8.37 -17.66
N GLY A 610 23.11 8.69 -16.98
CA GLY A 610 23.12 9.54 -15.78
C GLY A 610 24.39 10.37 -15.61
N ASN A 611 24.41 11.19 -14.56
CA ASN A 611 25.40 12.26 -14.35
C ASN A 611 26.67 11.79 -13.58
N GLY A 612 27.02 10.51 -13.68
CA GLY A 612 28.08 9.87 -12.91
C GLY A 612 27.64 8.49 -12.42
N GLU A 613 28.55 7.54 -12.36
CA GLU A 613 28.26 6.12 -12.13
C GLU A 613 28.81 5.68 -10.77
N ILE A 614 28.13 4.72 -10.13
CA ILE A 614 28.53 4.18 -8.83
C ILE A 614 28.68 2.67 -8.93
N GLY A 615 29.83 2.12 -8.53
CA GLY A 615 30.10 0.68 -8.50
C GLY A 615 31.57 0.32 -8.76
N CYS A 616 31.85 -0.98 -8.92
CA CYS A 616 33.20 -1.50 -9.26
C CYS A 616 33.12 -2.93 -9.82
N ASP A 617 34.26 -3.47 -10.28
CA ASP A 617 34.40 -4.90 -10.66
C ASP A 617 34.27 -5.81 -9.41
N ARG A 618 33.16 -6.56 -9.28
CA ARG A 618 32.89 -7.40 -8.10
C ARG A 618 32.02 -8.61 -8.47
N ILE A 619 32.25 -9.76 -7.84
CA ILE A 619 31.46 -10.99 -8.05
C ILE A 619 31.07 -11.57 -6.70
N VAL A 620 29.77 -11.86 -6.51
CA VAL A 620 29.20 -12.40 -5.28
C VAL A 620 28.32 -13.61 -5.64
N THR A 621 28.79 -14.82 -5.36
CA THR A 621 28.00 -16.05 -5.53
C THR A 621 28.16 -16.97 -4.32
N GLY A 622 27.15 -17.79 -4.03
CA GLY A 622 27.18 -18.71 -2.87
C GLY A 622 28.28 -19.78 -2.91
N ASN A 623 28.93 -19.99 -4.06
CA ASN A 623 29.95 -21.03 -4.27
C ASN A 623 31.36 -20.47 -4.53
N PHE A 624 31.56 -19.15 -4.54
CA PHE A 624 32.88 -18.54 -4.74
C PHE A 624 33.31 -17.68 -3.54
N VAL A 625 34.52 -17.93 -3.07
CA VAL A 625 35.28 -16.95 -2.29
C VAL A 625 35.61 -15.77 -3.20
N LEU A 626 35.40 -14.55 -2.69
CA LEU A 626 35.83 -13.27 -3.28
C LEU A 626 37.20 -13.39 -3.97
N LYS A 627 37.22 -13.34 -5.30
CA LYS A 627 38.38 -12.81 -6.02
C LYS A 627 38.15 -11.32 -6.24
N LYS A 628 38.90 -10.48 -5.52
CA LYS A 628 39.15 -9.10 -5.99
C LYS A 628 39.70 -9.23 -7.42
N CYS A 629 38.94 -8.80 -8.40
CA CYS A 629 39.41 -8.75 -9.78
C CYS A 629 40.30 -7.51 -9.89
N ASN A 630 41.60 -7.75 -9.71
CA ASN A 630 42.71 -6.80 -9.70
C ASN A 630 42.94 -6.05 -8.37
N GLU A 631 44.23 -5.90 -8.05
CA GLU A 631 44.77 -5.11 -6.96
C GLU A 631 44.79 -3.62 -7.33
N VAL A 632 43.63 -3.00 -7.47
CA VAL A 632 43.55 -1.53 -7.56
C VAL A 632 43.69 -0.98 -6.13
N LYS A 633 44.69 -0.11 -5.94
CA LYS A 633 44.80 0.71 -4.74
C LYS A 633 43.83 1.88 -4.89
N ASP A 634 43.11 2.17 -3.82
CA ASP A 634 41.86 2.97 -3.76
C ASP A 634 40.65 2.24 -4.35
N ASP A 635 39.73 1.84 -3.45
CA ASP A 635 38.39 1.33 -3.77
C ASP A 635 37.49 2.51 -4.22
N ASP A 636 37.84 3.18 -5.32
CA ASP A 636 37.02 4.25 -5.87
C ASP A 636 35.73 3.68 -6.47
N LEU A 637 34.62 4.02 -5.82
CA LEU A 637 33.27 3.61 -6.19
C LEU A 637 32.58 4.64 -7.09
N PHE A 638 33.19 5.81 -7.33
CA PHE A 638 32.62 6.88 -8.13
C PHE A 638 33.34 7.03 -9.46
N HIS A 639 32.57 7.07 -10.54
CA HIS A 639 33.12 7.10 -11.90
C HIS A 639 32.47 8.18 -12.75
N SER A 640 33.13 8.51 -13.85
CA SER A 640 32.65 9.43 -14.88
C SER A 640 33.13 8.93 -16.24
N TYR A 641 32.33 9.13 -17.30
CA TYR A 641 32.58 8.55 -18.62
C TYR A 641 32.70 7.01 -18.63
N THR A 642 32.02 6.33 -17.71
CA THR A 642 32.03 4.86 -17.59
C THR A 642 30.64 4.25 -17.76
N THR A 643 30.54 2.92 -17.65
CA THR A 643 29.28 2.23 -17.39
C THR A 643 29.50 1.09 -16.42
N ILE A 644 28.57 0.95 -15.47
CA ILE A 644 28.46 -0.20 -14.59
C ILE A 644 27.42 -1.16 -15.17
N MET A 645 27.85 -2.37 -15.48
CA MET A 645 27.00 -3.47 -15.93
C MET A 645 26.87 -4.50 -14.81
N VAL A 646 25.62 -4.83 -14.45
CA VAL A 646 25.27 -5.68 -13.28
C VAL A 646 24.41 -6.85 -13.74
N LEU A 647 24.57 -8.01 -13.11
CA LEU A 647 23.59 -9.09 -13.11
C LEU A 647 23.09 -9.30 -11.68
N ILE A 648 21.76 -9.40 -11.51
CA ILE A 648 21.13 -9.81 -10.26
C ILE A 648 20.27 -11.04 -10.53
N HIS A 649 20.67 -12.19 -9.99
CA HIS A 649 19.91 -13.45 -10.04
C HIS A 649 19.05 -13.60 -8.78
N LEU A 650 17.76 -13.85 -8.98
CA LEU A 650 16.75 -14.01 -7.93
C LEU A 650 16.18 -15.44 -7.85
N GLY A 651 16.82 -16.40 -8.51
CA GLY A 651 16.41 -17.80 -8.54
C GLY A 651 17.03 -18.69 -7.47
N SER A 652 16.64 -19.96 -7.49
CA SER A 652 17.37 -21.02 -6.78
C SER A 652 18.60 -21.41 -7.59
N SER A 653 19.74 -21.57 -6.92
CA SER A 653 20.93 -22.21 -7.46
C SER A 653 20.66 -23.69 -7.76
N LYS A 654 20.29 -24.00 -9.00
CA LYS A 654 20.21 -25.35 -9.56
C LYS A 654 21.23 -25.49 -10.70
#